data_AF-A0A2M7KSN8-F1
#
_entry.id   AF-A0A2M7KSN8-F1
#
_cell.length_a   1.000
_cell.length_b   1.000
_cell.length_c   1.000
_cell.angle_alpha   90.00
_cell.angle_beta   90.00
_cell.angle_gamma   90.00
#
_symmetry.space_group_name_H-M   'P 1'
#
loop_
_entity.id
_entity.type
_entity.pdbx_description
1 polymer ?
#
loop_
_entity_poly.entity_id
_entity_poly.type
_entity_poly.pdbx_seq_one_letter_code
_entity_poly.pdbx_strand_id
1 'polypeptide(L)'
;MTNYIRAARLGSLASLLLLPARAAQAEDAGALQLAEGSRTQYVIALSADVSVPERTAAAELAAYLKKITGAAFATVTPEQAAGRPVLAVGSAAAAPKLGPDAAKLAPEEWIVRSVGRDLCLVGGGPRGTLYAVYHFLEDVAGVHWWNPWEETVPRRPALEVGPLNLQRRPTFRYRDIYMLYGRDGGRFAARNRLNREGDSAITSEYGGTLAYGPPYHVHTFFLYFPPKQHFAAHPGWYSLIDGKRVGEGAQLCLTNPELRQAFLAKLRDYLATSWAAAKAANLPPPLVFSVSQNDWANPCQCESCQAIAKAEGSESGPLLDFVNFLADGIKDEYPEVFLDTLAYQYTQQAPKSLKCRDNVIVRLCDTQADMLKPLTAPENKAFCDHLATWGKVCRNLRVWDYAVTYGSPSGMPLPTTHTYGPDYRFYAAHNVEGVFTELEYPLLADLRDFKIWTMMKTLENADADYDQLTDTFMNGHYGPAGKSVKTYLRALEKEAVDRKSTSTCWQASPMRLGYLNLAFVTRAQKLFDEAERAVSTDAELLRRVRFARLPLDRASIACYSKLMSEWLGEHGGPEGFPLDREAVGARALATWCAEIDRRVPEAQRAKEKLTAEGEIQRFAMVPGTLKLPEKFRDLPRGTVYDYTALMTRNWNDVVKVVKDPEAESGITNRLDLTAEDVTNPEKYVLPMPWGLYGTVDKKFVGGAPIKAEDIPEAGYHWYKMGTFPVEPGYYLYFFWSWIIQLDVDNVYDPAKPDQQFECWARIKFEGPRFPHAKPGETDAICVERVVLVKAR
;
A
#
# COMPACT_ATOMS: atom_id res chain seq x y z
N MET A 1 42.16 -14.39 -11.78
CA MET A 1 43.62 -14.24 -11.97
C MET A 1 43.88 -13.62 -13.34
N THR A 2 44.63 -12.51 -13.34
CA THR A 2 45.46 -11.99 -14.44
C THR A 2 44.82 -11.23 -15.61
N ASN A 3 44.71 -9.91 -15.41
CA ASN A 3 45.18 -8.78 -16.25
C ASN A 3 45.33 -8.97 -17.77
N TYR A 4 44.74 -8.07 -18.55
CA TYR A 4 45.46 -7.28 -19.57
C TYR A 4 44.82 -5.90 -19.78
N ILE A 5 45.69 -4.90 -19.98
CA ILE A 5 45.49 -3.46 -19.94
C ILE A 5 45.79 -2.85 -21.33
N ARG A 6 44.96 -1.86 -21.72
CA ARG A 6 45.15 -0.66 -22.60
C ARG A 6 45.48 -0.75 -24.11
N ALA A 7 44.70 0.02 -24.87
CA ALA A 7 45.09 1.24 -25.62
C ALA A 7 43.79 2.00 -26.04
N ALA A 8 43.43 3.21 -25.60
CA ALA A 8 44.00 4.57 -25.73
C ALA A 8 43.73 5.30 -27.07
N ARG A 9 42.88 6.35 -27.03
CA ARG A 9 42.96 7.68 -27.70
C ARG A 9 41.73 8.54 -27.31
N LEU A 10 41.90 9.62 -26.51
CA LEU A 10 42.04 11.04 -26.92
C LEU A 10 40.76 11.58 -27.61
N GLY A 11 40.05 12.63 -27.19
CA GLY A 11 40.18 13.59 -26.09
C GLY A 11 39.21 14.76 -26.38
N SER A 12 38.58 15.33 -25.35
CA SER A 12 38.16 16.75 -25.32
C SER A 12 37.81 17.13 -23.88
N LEU A 13 38.72 17.83 -23.22
CA LEU A 13 38.55 18.44 -21.91
C LEU A 13 37.93 19.83 -22.12
N ALA A 14 36.65 19.98 -21.78
CA ALA A 14 36.04 21.29 -21.57
C ALA A 14 36.37 21.73 -20.14
N SER A 15 37.29 22.68 -20.03
CA SER A 15 37.69 23.32 -18.77
C SER A 15 36.50 24.11 -18.19
N LEU A 16 35.84 23.56 -17.17
CA LEU A 16 34.98 24.36 -16.28
C LEU A 16 35.87 25.25 -15.41
N LEU A 17 35.78 26.57 -15.64
CA LEU A 17 36.28 27.59 -14.72
C LEU A 17 35.52 27.49 -13.39
N LEU A 18 36.11 26.82 -12.42
CA LEU A 18 35.74 26.89 -11.01
C LEU A 18 36.06 28.30 -10.51
N LEU A 19 35.05 29.17 -10.46
CA LEU A 19 35.07 30.36 -9.61
C LEU A 19 35.24 29.88 -8.16
N PRO A 20 36.16 30.46 -7.37
CA PRO A 20 36.34 30.06 -5.98
C PRO A 20 35.08 30.45 -5.22
N ALA A 21 34.31 29.45 -4.78
CA ALA A 21 33.33 29.65 -3.73
C ALA A 21 34.09 30.23 -2.53
N ARG A 22 33.76 31.46 -2.13
CA ARG A 22 34.15 31.99 -0.83
C ARG A 22 33.50 31.07 0.21
N ALA A 23 34.26 30.10 0.69
CA ALA A 23 33.97 29.44 1.94
C ALA A 23 34.01 30.54 3.00
N ALA A 24 32.84 31.04 3.40
CA ALA A 24 32.72 31.78 4.64
C ALA A 24 33.28 30.86 5.72
N GLN A 25 34.36 31.30 6.37
CA GLN A 25 34.88 30.63 7.54
C GLN A 25 33.72 30.53 8.53
N ALA A 26 33.31 29.30 8.86
CA ALA A 26 32.44 29.07 9.98
C ALA A 26 33.22 29.49 11.22
N GLU A 27 32.93 30.68 11.76
CA GLU A 27 33.28 30.96 13.15
C GLU A 27 32.68 29.84 14.00
N ASP A 28 33.49 29.30 14.90
CA ASP A 28 33.16 28.21 15.81
C ASP A 28 32.01 28.68 16.72
N ALA A 29 30.78 28.51 16.25
CA ALA A 29 29.59 28.79 17.03
C ALA A 29 29.55 27.75 18.15
N GLY A 30 29.98 28.18 19.35
CA GLY A 30 29.86 27.37 20.56
C GLY A 30 28.41 26.90 20.77
N ALA A 31 28.24 25.87 21.59
CA ALA A 31 26.92 25.29 21.84
C ALA A 31 25.88 26.34 22.28
N LEU A 32 24.69 26.25 21.70
CA LEU A 32 23.55 27.11 21.98
C LEU A 32 22.80 26.57 23.21
N GLN A 33 22.92 27.27 24.34
CA GLN A 33 22.12 26.98 25.54
C GLN A 33 20.69 27.52 25.38
N LEU A 34 19.81 26.76 24.74
CA LEU A 34 18.45 27.18 24.43
C LEU A 34 17.57 27.30 25.68
N ALA A 35 17.80 26.47 26.70
CA ALA A 35 17.16 26.60 28.01
C ALA A 35 18.07 26.07 29.12
N GLU A 36 17.94 26.61 30.32
CA GLU A 36 18.64 26.16 31.53
C GLU A 36 17.69 26.29 32.73
N GLY A 37 17.54 25.23 33.52
CA GLY A 37 16.67 25.22 34.70
C GLY A 37 15.21 25.64 34.41
N SER A 38 14.66 25.21 33.27
CA SER A 38 13.32 25.60 32.81
C SER A 38 13.13 27.10 32.53
N ARG A 39 14.22 27.83 32.27
CA ARG A 39 14.22 29.24 31.85
C ARG A 39 14.96 29.38 30.53
N THR A 40 14.63 30.41 29.75
CA THR A 40 15.31 30.71 28.49
C THR A 40 15.52 32.21 28.32
N GLN A 41 16.65 32.58 27.71
CA GLN A 41 16.88 33.93 27.22
C GLN A 41 16.40 34.12 25.77
N TYR A 42 16.17 33.01 25.06
CA TYR A 42 15.80 33.00 23.65
C TYR A 42 14.36 33.45 23.45
N VAL A 43 14.14 34.09 22.30
CA VAL A 43 12.80 34.37 21.76
C VAL A 43 12.68 33.78 20.37
N ILE A 44 11.44 33.52 19.96
CA ILE A 44 11.13 33.18 18.58
C ILE A 44 10.89 34.49 17.84
N ALA A 45 11.76 34.82 16.89
CA ALA A 45 11.60 35.99 16.03
C ALA A 45 10.77 35.59 14.80
N LEU A 46 9.63 36.24 14.63
CA LEU A 46 8.69 36.02 13.53
C LEU A 46 8.20 37.38 13.01
N SER A 47 8.32 37.61 11.70
CA SER A 47 7.88 38.87 11.09
C SER A 47 6.35 39.05 11.18
N ALA A 48 5.88 40.30 11.06
CA ALA A 48 4.44 40.59 11.12
C ALA A 48 3.68 40.05 9.89
N ASP A 49 4.30 40.20 8.71
CA ASP A 49 3.79 39.69 7.43
C ASP A 49 4.40 38.31 7.14
N VAL A 50 3.76 37.27 7.68
CA VAL A 50 4.17 35.87 7.54
C VAL A 50 3.01 35.02 7.06
N SER A 51 3.36 33.98 6.30
CA SER A 51 2.39 33.00 5.83
C SER A 51 1.74 32.22 6.98
N VAL A 52 0.55 31.66 6.75
CA VAL A 52 -0.14 30.81 7.75
C VAL A 52 0.73 29.62 8.19
N PRO A 53 1.45 28.91 7.29
CA PRO A 53 2.39 27.87 7.68
C PRO A 53 3.56 28.36 8.56
N GLU A 54 4.15 29.51 8.28
CA GLU A 54 5.24 30.05 9.12
C GLU A 54 4.77 30.42 10.52
N ARG A 55 3.55 30.98 10.63
CA ARG A 55 2.91 31.25 11.93
C ARG A 55 2.68 29.97 12.72
N THR A 56 2.21 28.92 12.04
CA THR A 56 2.01 27.58 12.63
C THR A 56 3.35 26.98 13.07
N ALA A 57 4.40 27.10 12.25
CA ALA A 57 5.75 26.62 12.57
C ALA A 57 6.29 27.26 13.86
N ALA A 58 6.17 28.59 14.00
CA ALA A 58 6.59 29.29 15.21
C ALA A 58 5.77 28.86 16.46
N ALA A 59 4.46 28.66 16.30
CA ALA A 59 3.59 28.21 17.39
C ALA A 59 3.92 26.78 17.84
N GLU A 60 4.16 25.86 16.91
CA GLU A 60 4.57 24.49 17.24
C GLU A 60 5.95 24.45 17.89
N LEU A 61 6.90 25.21 17.37
CA LEU A 61 8.23 25.33 17.98
C LEU A 61 8.13 25.78 19.45
N ALA A 62 7.37 26.85 19.72
CA ALA A 62 7.15 27.34 21.08
C ALA A 62 6.50 26.28 21.98
N ALA A 63 5.47 25.61 21.47
CA ALA A 63 4.72 24.60 22.22
C ALA A 63 5.60 23.39 22.58
N TYR A 64 6.37 22.85 21.63
CA TYR A 64 7.24 21.71 21.88
C TYR A 64 8.44 22.08 22.74
N LEU A 65 9.09 23.22 22.51
CA LEU A 65 10.18 23.66 23.39
C LEU A 65 9.71 23.86 24.83
N LYS A 66 8.47 24.34 25.04
CA LYS A 66 7.87 24.40 26.38
C LYS A 66 7.61 23.00 26.96
N LYS A 67 7.09 22.06 26.17
CA LYS A 67 6.92 20.66 26.62
C LYS A 67 8.26 20.01 26.99
N ILE A 68 9.32 20.31 26.22
CA ILE A 68 10.66 19.73 26.40
C ILE A 68 11.34 20.33 27.63
N THR A 69 11.37 21.66 27.71
CA THR A 69 12.23 22.37 28.67
C THR A 69 11.48 22.93 29.87
N GLY A 70 10.16 23.09 29.78
CA GLY A 70 9.37 23.87 30.74
C GLY A 70 9.48 25.40 30.57
N ALA A 71 10.43 25.90 29.78
CA ALA A 71 10.63 27.32 29.54
C ALA A 71 9.62 27.88 28.53
N ALA A 72 9.24 29.16 28.70
CA ALA A 72 8.38 29.86 27.76
C ALA A 72 9.22 30.62 26.72
N PHE A 73 9.16 30.17 25.46
CA PHE A 73 9.78 30.84 24.32
C PHE A 73 8.76 31.80 23.71
N ALA A 74 8.87 33.08 24.06
CA ALA A 74 7.94 34.09 23.56
C ALA A 74 8.17 34.38 22.07
N THR A 75 7.09 34.47 21.30
CA THR A 75 7.13 34.93 19.90
C THR A 75 7.06 36.45 19.87
N VAL A 76 8.02 37.10 19.20
CA VAL A 76 8.13 38.56 19.08
C VAL A 76 8.53 38.96 17.66
N THR A 77 8.35 40.24 17.30
CA THR A 77 8.85 40.73 16.01
C THR A 77 10.39 40.81 15.99
N PRO A 78 11.05 40.77 14.82
CA PRO A 78 12.51 40.91 14.74
C PRO A 78 13.05 42.16 15.44
N GLU A 79 12.32 43.28 15.41
CA GLU A 79 12.70 44.54 16.06
C GLU A 79 12.63 44.42 17.59
N GLN A 80 11.61 43.76 18.12
CA GLN A 80 11.44 43.50 19.56
C GLN A 80 12.46 42.49 20.10
N ALA A 81 13.07 41.69 19.23
CA ALA A 81 14.09 40.72 19.58
C ALA A 81 15.50 41.32 19.71
N ALA A 82 15.69 42.61 19.42
CA ALA A 82 17.00 43.26 19.41
C ALA A 82 17.81 43.02 20.70
N GLY A 83 19.08 42.62 20.54
CA GLY A 83 20.02 42.35 21.65
C GLY A 83 19.83 40.99 22.35
N ARG A 84 18.80 40.22 22.00
CA ARG A 84 18.51 38.89 22.57
C ARG A 84 18.94 37.79 21.60
N PRO A 85 19.23 36.56 22.09
CA PRO A 85 19.42 35.42 21.21
C PRO A 85 18.06 35.03 20.61
N VAL A 86 18.04 34.66 19.32
CA VAL A 86 16.80 34.39 18.60
C VAL A 86 16.75 33.03 17.93
N LEU A 87 15.56 32.44 17.93
CA LEU A 87 15.13 31.40 17.02
C LEU A 87 14.40 32.11 15.87
N ALA A 88 15.08 32.38 14.77
CA ALA A 88 14.52 33.07 13.61
C ALA A 88 13.70 32.08 12.76
N VAL A 89 12.38 32.25 12.73
CA VAL A 89 11.46 31.37 12.01
C VAL A 89 10.92 32.08 10.77
N GLY A 90 11.15 31.49 9.60
CA GLY A 90 10.72 32.04 8.32
C GLY A 90 11.74 32.94 7.63
N SER A 91 11.50 33.20 6.34
CA SER A 91 12.49 33.83 5.45
C SER A 91 12.85 35.26 5.88
N ALA A 92 11.86 36.08 6.20
CA ALA A 92 12.06 37.47 6.60
C ALA A 92 12.85 37.60 7.91
N ALA A 93 12.61 36.73 8.90
CA ALA A 93 13.34 36.75 10.17
C ALA A 93 14.78 36.23 10.04
N ALA A 94 15.02 35.31 9.10
CA ALA A 94 16.33 34.70 8.86
C ALA A 94 17.23 35.52 7.89
N ALA A 95 16.63 36.32 6.99
CA ALA A 95 17.35 37.04 5.94
C ALA A 95 18.52 37.93 6.44
N PRO A 96 18.43 38.65 7.57
CA PRO A 96 19.56 39.44 8.08
C PRO A 96 20.79 38.61 8.47
N LYS A 97 20.61 37.30 8.70
CA LYS A 97 21.65 36.37 9.17
C LYS A 97 22.18 35.47 8.06
N LEU A 98 21.29 35.00 7.19
CA LEU A 98 21.61 34.07 6.10
C LEU A 98 21.80 34.75 4.74
N GLY A 99 21.50 36.05 4.64
CA GLY A 99 21.48 36.78 3.39
C GLY A 99 20.19 36.56 2.59
N PRO A 100 20.10 37.17 1.38
CA PRO A 100 18.88 37.15 0.56
C PRO A 100 18.54 35.76 0.02
N ASP A 101 19.47 34.81 0.04
CA ASP A 101 19.26 33.46 -0.48
C ASP A 101 18.30 32.64 0.41
N ALA A 102 18.06 33.06 1.66
CA ALA A 102 17.00 32.49 2.51
C ALA A 102 15.59 32.67 1.93
N ALA A 103 15.39 33.61 0.99
CA ALA A 103 14.13 33.83 0.29
C ALA A 103 14.03 33.07 -1.07
N LYS A 104 15.09 32.39 -1.51
CA LYS A 104 15.16 31.72 -2.82
C LYS A 104 15.10 30.20 -2.76
N LEU A 105 14.74 29.63 -1.60
CA LEU A 105 14.67 28.19 -1.40
C LEU A 105 13.55 27.57 -2.25
N ALA A 106 13.82 26.41 -2.84
CA ALA A 106 12.83 25.67 -3.59
C ALA A 106 11.67 25.22 -2.67
N PRO A 107 10.46 24.96 -3.19
CA PRO A 107 9.36 24.46 -2.37
C PRO A 107 9.77 23.25 -1.53
N GLU A 108 9.50 23.33 -0.22
CA GLU A 108 9.84 22.31 0.79
C GLU A 108 11.34 22.08 1.04
N GLU A 109 12.24 22.82 0.38
CA GLU A 109 13.63 22.93 0.81
C GLU A 109 13.69 23.68 2.14
N TRP A 110 14.57 23.24 3.05
CA TRP A 110 14.64 23.75 4.40
C TRP A 110 16.07 23.87 4.90
N ILE A 111 16.28 24.78 5.85
CA ILE A 111 17.55 25.06 6.52
C ILE A 111 17.32 25.11 8.03
N VAL A 112 18.17 24.42 8.78
CA VAL A 112 18.36 24.54 10.23
C VAL A 112 19.83 24.89 10.47
N ARG A 113 20.12 26.17 10.78
CA ARG A 113 21.51 26.66 10.86
C ARG A 113 21.75 27.58 12.05
N SER A 114 22.80 27.33 12.80
CA SER A 114 23.32 28.23 13.83
C SER A 114 24.14 29.35 13.20
N VAL A 115 23.91 30.59 13.63
CA VAL A 115 24.68 31.77 13.20
C VAL A 115 25.02 32.58 14.45
N GLY A 116 26.26 32.48 14.92
CA GLY A 116 26.66 33.05 16.21
C GLY A 116 25.82 32.47 17.36
N ARG A 117 25.05 33.33 18.04
CA ARG A 117 24.15 32.96 19.16
C ARG A 117 22.72 32.64 18.73
N ASP A 118 22.44 32.65 17.44
CA ASP A 118 21.08 32.54 16.89
C ASP A 118 20.90 31.24 16.12
N LEU A 119 19.65 30.76 16.05
CA LEU A 119 19.26 29.61 15.23
C LEU A 119 18.26 30.03 14.16
N CYS A 120 18.56 29.76 12.90
CA CYS A 120 17.68 30.02 11.77
C CYS A 120 16.95 28.74 11.35
N LEU A 121 15.62 28.83 11.27
CA LEU A 121 14.69 27.78 10.85
C LEU A 121 13.84 28.33 9.71
N VAL A 122 14.22 28.03 8.47
CA VAL A 122 13.64 28.64 7.27
C VAL A 122 13.50 27.62 6.15
N GLY A 123 12.49 27.76 5.31
CA GLY A 123 12.39 26.97 4.09
C GLY A 123 11.49 27.58 3.02
N GLY A 124 11.55 27.01 1.82
CA GLY A 124 10.73 27.43 0.68
C GLY A 124 9.27 27.04 0.84
N GLY A 125 8.37 27.98 0.51
CA GLY A 125 6.93 27.82 0.70
C GLY A 125 6.32 26.67 -0.14
N PRO A 126 5.16 26.13 0.29
CA PRO A 126 4.39 26.55 1.46
C PRO A 126 4.83 25.89 2.78
N ARG A 127 5.62 24.79 2.74
CA ARG A 127 5.89 23.95 3.93
C ARG A 127 7.34 23.95 4.42
N GLY A 128 8.30 24.51 3.68
CA GLY A 128 9.72 24.41 4.03
C GLY A 128 10.05 24.90 5.45
N THR A 129 9.46 26.01 5.90
CA THR A 129 9.68 26.50 7.28
C THR A 129 9.08 25.57 8.34
N LEU A 130 7.91 24.97 8.09
CA LEU A 130 7.36 23.92 8.97
C LEU A 130 8.33 22.75 9.05
N TYR A 131 8.87 22.31 7.91
CA TYR A 131 9.79 21.18 7.86
C TYR A 131 11.12 21.50 8.56
N ALA A 132 11.66 22.71 8.44
CA ALA A 132 12.82 23.16 9.21
C ALA A 132 12.57 23.04 10.73
N VAL A 133 11.41 23.51 11.21
CA VAL A 133 11.01 23.37 12.62
C VAL A 133 10.88 21.91 13.02
N TYR A 134 10.24 21.08 12.19
CA TYR A 134 10.07 19.66 12.51
C TYR A 134 11.38 18.89 12.48
N HIS A 135 12.35 19.22 11.61
CA HIS A 135 13.70 18.64 11.64
C HIS A 135 14.46 19.02 12.89
N PHE A 136 14.36 20.28 13.32
CA PHE A 136 14.94 20.68 14.59
C PHE A 136 14.30 19.95 15.78
N LEU A 137 12.97 19.88 15.83
CA LEU A 137 12.26 19.20 16.91
C LEU A 137 12.55 17.69 16.95
N GLU A 138 12.59 17.04 15.79
CA GLU A 138 12.78 15.60 15.68
C GLU A 138 14.25 15.19 15.79
N ASP A 139 15.09 15.69 14.88
CA ASP A 139 16.46 15.19 14.72
C ASP A 139 17.41 15.73 15.79
N VAL A 140 17.09 16.91 16.37
CA VAL A 140 17.94 17.57 17.37
C VAL A 140 17.31 17.49 18.77
N ALA A 141 16.02 17.84 18.88
CA ALA A 141 15.36 17.89 20.18
C ALA A 141 14.76 16.53 20.62
N GLY A 142 14.64 15.54 19.73
CA GLY A 142 14.22 14.18 20.03
C GLY A 142 12.71 13.96 20.09
N VAL A 143 11.91 14.81 19.44
CA VAL A 143 10.45 14.67 19.34
C VAL A 143 10.10 13.68 18.24
N HIS A 144 9.19 12.74 18.49
CA HIS A 144 8.70 11.84 17.46
C HIS A 144 7.18 11.78 17.46
N TRP A 145 6.58 11.89 16.28
CA TRP A 145 5.15 11.72 16.06
C TRP A 145 4.90 10.36 15.42
N TRP A 146 4.45 9.39 16.21
CA TRP A 146 4.33 7.99 15.79
C TRP A 146 3.07 7.73 14.98
N ASN A 147 1.96 8.35 15.39
CA ASN A 147 0.67 8.32 14.71
C ASN A 147 -0.12 9.61 15.06
N PRO A 148 -1.34 9.83 14.52
CA PRO A 148 -2.12 11.05 14.75
C PRO A 148 -2.45 11.38 16.21
N TRP A 149 -2.31 10.42 17.11
CA TRP A 149 -2.68 10.55 18.51
C TRP A 149 -1.50 10.40 19.47
N GLU A 150 -0.37 9.86 19.01
CA GLU A 150 0.71 9.40 19.88
C GLU A 150 2.05 10.00 19.46
N GLU A 151 2.71 10.62 20.44
CA GLU A 151 4.00 11.28 20.28
C GLU A 151 4.91 10.99 21.48
N THR A 152 6.22 11.03 21.25
CA THR A 152 7.23 11.07 22.31
C THR A 152 7.83 12.47 22.35
N VAL A 153 7.79 13.10 23.52
CA VAL A 153 8.43 14.40 23.77
C VAL A 153 9.37 14.26 24.96
N PRO A 154 10.70 14.43 24.78
CA PRO A 154 11.65 14.26 25.87
C PRO A 154 11.55 15.42 26.86
N ARG A 155 11.84 15.17 28.14
CA ARG A 155 11.93 16.21 29.17
C ARG A 155 13.39 16.55 29.44
N ARG A 156 13.81 17.74 29.03
CA ARG A 156 15.18 18.27 29.17
C ARG A 156 15.12 19.73 29.65
N PRO A 157 15.02 19.98 30.97
CA PRO A 157 14.96 21.35 31.53
C PRO A 157 16.16 22.22 31.17
N ALA A 158 17.31 21.58 30.91
CA ALA A 158 18.45 22.17 30.24
C ALA A 158 18.54 21.58 28.83
N LEU A 159 18.48 22.44 27.82
CA LEU A 159 18.59 22.07 26.40
C LEU A 159 19.76 22.83 25.80
N GLU A 160 20.85 22.11 25.59
CA GLU A 160 22.04 22.56 24.89
C GLU A 160 22.07 21.94 23.49
N VAL A 161 22.40 22.74 22.47
CA VAL A 161 22.43 22.31 21.07
C VAL A 161 23.77 22.72 20.47
N GLY A 162 24.53 21.78 19.92
CA GLY A 162 25.78 22.08 19.22
C GLY A 162 25.57 22.93 17.95
N PRO A 163 26.64 23.39 17.29
CA PRO A 163 26.52 24.11 16.02
C PRO A 163 25.78 23.26 14.98
N LEU A 164 24.77 23.86 14.33
CA LEU A 164 23.96 23.22 13.29
C LEU A 164 24.22 23.87 11.94
N ASN A 165 24.31 23.05 10.90
CA ASN A 165 24.30 23.48 9.50
C ASN A 165 23.64 22.42 8.63
N LEU A 166 22.32 22.27 8.82
CA LEU A 166 21.51 21.30 8.09
C LEU A 166 20.76 22.03 6.98
N GLN A 167 20.82 21.48 5.77
CA GLN A 167 20.03 21.94 4.63
C GLN A 167 19.71 20.75 3.74
N ARG A 168 18.44 20.51 3.47
CA ARG A 168 17.99 19.44 2.58
C ARG A 168 16.69 19.83 1.86
N ARG A 169 16.32 18.98 0.92
CA ARG A 169 15.02 18.95 0.23
C ARG A 169 14.51 17.50 0.28
N PRO A 170 13.19 17.27 0.39
CA PRO A 170 12.62 15.93 0.25
C PRO A 170 13.01 15.27 -1.07
N THR A 171 13.22 13.95 -1.03
CA THR A 171 13.61 13.12 -2.18
C THR A 171 12.56 13.18 -3.29
N PHE A 172 11.30 12.93 -2.94
CA PHE A 172 10.17 13.04 -3.85
C PHE A 172 9.39 14.31 -3.59
N ARG A 173 8.89 14.97 -4.64
CA ARG A 173 8.05 16.17 -4.52
C ARG A 173 6.61 15.83 -4.14
N TYR A 174 6.07 14.74 -4.69
CA TYR A 174 4.73 14.26 -4.37
C TYR A 174 4.82 13.00 -3.52
N ARG A 175 4.24 13.03 -2.31
CA ARG A 175 4.31 11.93 -1.34
C ARG A 175 2.91 11.72 -0.79
N ASP A 176 2.25 10.66 -1.23
CA ASP A 176 0.88 10.33 -0.85
C ASP A 176 0.77 8.89 -0.34
N ILE A 177 0.12 8.74 0.81
CA ILE A 177 -0.25 7.45 1.39
C ILE A 177 -1.78 7.42 1.47
N TYR A 178 -2.40 6.65 0.57
CA TYR A 178 -3.83 6.41 0.60
C TYR A 178 -4.18 5.50 1.78
N MET A 179 -5.38 5.68 2.35
CA MET A 179 -5.80 5.06 3.62
C MET A 179 -4.95 5.47 4.84
N LEU A 180 -4.21 6.59 4.75
CA LEU A 180 -3.73 7.27 5.95
C LEU A 180 -4.93 7.70 6.82
N TYR A 181 -4.73 7.74 8.14
CA TYR A 181 -5.79 7.88 9.13
C TYR A 181 -5.49 9.04 10.09
N GLY A 182 -6.50 9.42 10.87
CA GLY A 182 -6.42 10.50 11.86
C GLY A 182 -7.39 11.63 11.57
N ARG A 183 -7.55 12.00 10.28
CA ARG A 183 -8.41 13.10 9.82
C ARG A 183 -8.18 14.39 10.64
N ASP A 184 -6.92 14.68 10.96
CA ASP A 184 -6.51 15.75 11.88
C ASP A 184 -6.15 17.06 11.17
N GLY A 185 -6.71 17.27 9.97
CA GLY A 185 -6.40 18.40 9.11
C GLY A 185 -5.01 18.32 8.46
N GLY A 186 -4.40 17.13 8.42
CA GLY A 186 -3.07 16.91 7.85
C GLY A 186 -1.92 17.26 8.80
N ARG A 187 -2.18 17.41 10.10
CA ARG A 187 -1.17 17.71 11.11
C ARG A 187 -0.17 16.57 11.23
N PHE A 188 -0.63 15.32 11.33
CA PHE A 188 0.24 14.16 11.37
C PHE A 188 1.07 14.01 10.09
N ALA A 189 0.42 14.21 8.93
CA ALA A 189 1.06 14.19 7.62
C ALA A 189 2.20 15.22 7.54
N ALA A 190 1.94 16.49 7.87
CA ALA A 190 2.94 17.56 7.77
C ALA A 190 4.09 17.40 8.78
N ARG A 191 3.81 16.97 10.01
CA ARG A 191 4.85 16.65 11.02
C ARG A 191 5.81 15.57 10.55
N ASN A 192 5.34 14.63 9.74
CA ASN A 192 6.15 13.59 9.10
C ASN A 192 6.45 13.89 7.61
N ARG A 193 6.32 15.15 7.20
CA ARG A 193 6.68 15.68 5.87
C ARG A 193 6.00 14.98 4.69
N LEU A 194 4.84 14.40 4.92
CA LEU A 194 3.89 14.04 3.87
C LEU A 194 3.13 15.28 3.42
N ASN A 195 2.75 15.36 2.14
CA ASN A 195 2.05 16.52 1.58
C ASN A 195 0.72 16.17 0.89
N ARG A 196 0.24 14.94 1.12
CA ARG A 196 -1.10 14.46 0.75
C ARG A 196 -1.51 13.26 1.62
N GLU A 197 -2.80 13.15 1.95
CA GLU A 197 -3.40 12.09 2.78
C GLU A 197 -4.59 11.45 2.04
N GLY A 198 -4.34 10.86 0.87
CA GLY A 198 -5.38 10.33 0.00
C GLY A 198 -6.43 11.38 -0.38
N ASP A 199 -7.69 11.12 -0.04
CA ASP A 199 -8.82 12.03 -0.29
C ASP A 199 -9.03 13.06 0.84
N SER A 200 -8.30 12.96 1.97
CA SER A 200 -8.40 13.93 3.06
C SER A 200 -7.59 15.19 2.75
N ALA A 201 -8.16 16.35 3.08
CA ALA A 201 -7.50 17.63 2.90
C ALA A 201 -6.53 17.95 4.05
N ILE A 202 -5.30 18.34 3.70
CA ILE A 202 -4.37 19.06 4.55
C ILE A 202 -4.77 20.55 4.57
N THR A 203 -4.95 21.12 5.76
CA THR A 203 -5.38 22.51 5.93
C THR A 203 -4.26 23.50 5.58
N SER A 204 -4.62 24.78 5.40
CA SER A 204 -3.66 25.85 5.10
C SER A 204 -2.63 26.08 6.21
N GLU A 205 -2.95 25.75 7.46
CA GLU A 205 -2.03 25.78 8.61
C GLU A 205 -0.80 24.89 8.37
N TYR A 206 -1.01 23.76 7.71
CA TYR A 206 0.02 22.79 7.37
C TYR A 206 0.47 22.89 5.90
N GLY A 207 0.19 24.03 5.26
CA GLY A 207 0.63 24.35 3.90
C GLY A 207 -0.23 23.81 2.76
N GLY A 208 -1.38 23.20 3.06
CA GLY A 208 -2.32 22.71 2.05
C GLY A 208 -1.93 21.38 1.40
N THR A 209 -2.86 20.79 0.66
CA THR A 209 -2.66 19.51 -0.04
C THR A 209 -1.99 19.73 -1.39
N LEU A 210 -1.05 18.86 -1.81
CA LEU A 210 -0.63 18.78 -3.20
C LEU A 210 -1.74 18.09 -4.03
N ALA A 211 -2.85 18.82 -4.23
CA ALA A 211 -4.09 18.30 -4.77
C ALA A 211 -4.04 18.11 -6.30
N TYR A 212 -4.77 17.10 -6.77
CA TYR A 212 -5.17 17.00 -8.17
C TYR A 212 -6.39 17.89 -8.40
N GLY A 213 -6.46 18.52 -9.56
CA GLY A 213 -7.64 19.25 -10.00
C GLY A 213 -8.80 18.31 -10.35
N PRO A 214 -10.01 18.86 -10.56
CA PRO A 214 -11.17 18.07 -10.94
C PRO A 214 -10.97 17.34 -12.28
N PRO A 215 -11.70 16.23 -12.50
CA PRO A 215 -12.75 15.71 -11.63
C PRO A 215 -12.25 14.80 -10.50
N TYR A 216 -11.06 14.20 -10.66
CA TYR A 216 -10.47 13.31 -9.66
C TYR A 216 -8.97 13.08 -9.96
N HIS A 217 -8.28 12.32 -9.11
CA HIS A 217 -6.83 12.08 -9.24
C HIS A 217 -6.45 10.89 -10.13
N VAL A 218 -7.42 10.06 -10.52
CA VAL A 218 -7.21 8.86 -11.35
C VAL A 218 -8.52 8.36 -11.98
N HIS A 219 -8.44 7.49 -12.99
CA HIS A 219 -9.57 6.88 -13.70
C HIS A 219 -10.62 7.89 -14.19
N THR A 220 -10.16 8.96 -14.83
CA THR A 220 -10.96 10.17 -15.03
C THR A 220 -11.76 10.21 -16.32
N PHE A 221 -11.51 9.34 -17.30
CA PHE A 221 -12.19 9.38 -18.60
C PHE A 221 -13.72 9.46 -18.51
N PHE A 222 -14.37 8.56 -17.78
CA PHE A 222 -15.82 8.60 -17.60
C PHE A 222 -16.31 9.61 -16.56
N LEU A 223 -15.41 10.24 -15.81
CA LEU A 223 -15.75 11.42 -14.99
C LEU A 223 -15.80 12.69 -15.83
N TYR A 224 -14.91 12.81 -16.84
CA TYR A 224 -14.98 13.86 -17.84
C TYR A 224 -16.17 13.67 -18.78
N PHE A 225 -16.41 12.46 -19.27
CA PHE A 225 -17.49 12.19 -20.22
C PHE A 225 -18.29 10.95 -19.77
N PRO A 226 -19.24 11.11 -18.82
CA PRO A 226 -20.06 10.01 -18.36
C PRO A 226 -20.88 9.39 -19.51
N PRO A 227 -20.79 8.07 -19.74
CA PRO A 227 -21.57 7.38 -20.77
C PRO A 227 -23.07 7.65 -20.70
N LYS A 228 -23.62 7.67 -19.47
CA LYS A 228 -25.02 7.98 -19.21
C LYS A 228 -25.48 9.34 -19.76
N GLN A 229 -24.57 10.29 -19.94
CA GLN A 229 -24.87 11.65 -20.41
C GLN A 229 -24.56 11.85 -21.90
N HIS A 230 -23.46 11.25 -22.40
CA HIS A 230 -22.98 11.58 -23.75
C HIS A 230 -23.03 10.42 -24.76
N PHE A 231 -23.19 9.16 -24.34
CA PHE A 231 -23.08 8.01 -25.26
C PHE A 231 -24.14 8.02 -26.37
N ALA A 232 -25.40 8.33 -26.03
CA ALA A 232 -26.50 8.32 -27.00
C ALA A 232 -26.32 9.37 -28.12
N ALA A 233 -25.83 10.56 -27.77
CA ALA A 233 -25.60 11.65 -28.73
C ALA A 233 -24.26 11.51 -29.45
N HIS A 234 -23.23 10.98 -28.78
CA HIS A 234 -21.87 10.90 -29.30
C HIS A 234 -21.28 9.49 -29.15
N PRO A 235 -21.87 8.44 -29.77
CA PRO A 235 -21.38 7.07 -29.64
C PRO A 235 -19.93 6.93 -30.14
N GLY A 236 -19.50 7.78 -31.08
CA GLY A 236 -18.14 7.81 -31.61
C GLY A 236 -17.07 8.29 -30.62
N TRP A 237 -17.44 8.88 -29.48
CA TRP A 237 -16.51 9.27 -28.41
C TRP A 237 -16.05 8.08 -27.58
N TYR A 238 -16.74 6.95 -27.66
CA TYR A 238 -16.49 5.77 -26.84
C TYR A 238 -15.81 4.68 -27.64
N SER A 239 -15.18 3.73 -26.96
CA SER A 239 -14.40 2.67 -27.61
C SER A 239 -15.23 1.85 -28.59
N LEU A 240 -14.62 1.50 -29.72
CA LEU A 240 -15.11 0.42 -30.58
C LEU A 240 -14.54 -0.89 -30.03
N ILE A 241 -15.40 -1.84 -29.69
CA ILE A 241 -15.03 -3.19 -29.21
C ILE A 241 -15.85 -4.19 -30.02
N ASP A 242 -15.19 -5.13 -30.68
CA ASP A 242 -15.80 -6.18 -31.52
C ASP A 242 -16.82 -5.62 -32.52
N GLY A 243 -16.46 -4.50 -33.15
CA GLY A 243 -17.29 -3.81 -34.15
C GLY A 243 -18.44 -2.98 -33.59
N LYS A 244 -18.59 -2.85 -32.26
CA LYS A 244 -19.66 -2.08 -31.61
C LYS A 244 -19.10 -0.97 -30.73
N ARG A 245 -19.75 0.20 -30.70
CA ARG A 245 -19.41 1.26 -29.74
C ARG A 245 -19.96 0.88 -28.37
N VAL A 246 -19.14 0.96 -27.33
CA VAL A 246 -19.48 0.50 -25.99
C VAL A 246 -19.22 1.61 -24.96
N GLY A 247 -20.24 1.91 -24.14
CA GLY A 247 -20.17 2.90 -23.06
C GLY A 247 -19.98 2.30 -21.67
N GLU A 248 -19.95 0.99 -21.51
CA GLU A 248 -19.82 0.28 -20.23
C GLU A 248 -18.59 -0.63 -20.25
N GLY A 249 -17.83 -0.71 -19.16
CA GLY A 249 -16.64 -1.58 -19.10
C GLY A 249 -15.56 -1.24 -20.16
N ALA A 250 -15.53 0.00 -20.63
CA ALA A 250 -14.78 0.43 -21.80
C ALA A 250 -14.03 1.76 -21.55
N GLN A 251 -13.30 2.21 -22.57
CA GLN A 251 -12.52 3.45 -22.58
C GLN A 251 -13.13 4.48 -23.53
N LEU A 252 -12.53 5.67 -23.63
CA LEU A 252 -12.84 6.66 -24.67
C LEU A 252 -12.08 6.37 -25.97
N CYS A 253 -12.62 6.84 -27.11
CA CYS A 253 -11.95 6.78 -28.41
C CYS A 253 -11.02 7.99 -28.58
N LEU A 254 -9.76 7.83 -28.18
CA LEU A 254 -8.79 8.92 -28.05
C LEU A 254 -8.38 9.60 -29.36
N THR A 255 -8.67 9.01 -30.52
CA THR A 255 -8.42 9.60 -31.84
C THR A 255 -9.64 10.30 -32.44
N ASN A 256 -10.78 10.35 -31.74
CA ASN A 256 -11.95 11.07 -32.23
C ASN A 256 -11.71 12.60 -32.16
N PRO A 257 -11.78 13.34 -33.28
CA PRO A 257 -11.45 14.76 -33.30
C PRO A 257 -12.45 15.63 -32.53
N GLU A 258 -13.74 15.26 -32.52
CA GLU A 258 -14.76 15.98 -31.77
C GLU A 258 -14.54 15.82 -30.26
N LEU A 259 -14.28 14.59 -29.80
CA LEU A 259 -13.96 14.33 -28.40
C LEU A 259 -12.71 15.10 -27.97
N ARG A 260 -11.65 15.15 -28.79
CA ARG A 260 -10.41 15.88 -28.47
C ARG A 260 -10.69 17.36 -28.15
N GLN A 261 -11.48 18.02 -28.99
CA GLN A 261 -11.83 19.42 -28.78
C GLN A 261 -12.74 19.60 -27.56
N ALA A 262 -13.74 18.73 -27.39
CA ALA A 262 -14.63 18.75 -26.23
C ALA A 262 -13.86 18.54 -24.92
N PHE A 263 -12.89 17.60 -24.90
CA PHE A 263 -12.06 17.32 -23.73
C PHE A 263 -11.17 18.51 -23.39
N LEU A 264 -10.50 19.11 -24.38
CA LEU A 264 -9.66 20.30 -24.16
C LEU A 264 -10.48 21.47 -23.61
N ALA A 265 -11.68 21.71 -24.13
CA ALA A 265 -12.59 22.73 -23.63
C ALA A 265 -12.98 22.47 -22.17
N LYS A 266 -13.34 21.22 -21.83
CA LYS A 266 -13.71 20.83 -20.47
C LYS A 266 -12.53 20.91 -19.49
N LEU A 267 -11.32 20.56 -19.93
CA LEU A 267 -10.10 20.72 -19.14
C LEU A 267 -9.82 22.19 -18.82
N ARG A 268 -9.95 23.09 -19.80
CA ARG A 268 -9.81 24.55 -19.58
C ARG A 268 -10.84 25.09 -18.60
N ASP A 269 -12.09 24.64 -18.67
CA ASP A 269 -13.14 25.02 -17.72
C ASP A 269 -12.80 24.57 -16.29
N TYR A 270 -12.34 23.33 -16.13
CA TYR A 270 -11.88 22.79 -14.85
C TYR A 270 -10.67 23.53 -14.28
N LEU A 271 -9.73 23.95 -15.13
CA LEU A 271 -8.61 24.80 -14.74
C LEU A 271 -9.10 26.15 -14.19
N ALA A 272 -9.88 26.89 -14.99
CA ALA A 272 -10.36 28.21 -14.63
C ALA A 272 -11.21 28.20 -13.35
N THR A 273 -12.15 27.26 -13.24
CA THR A 273 -13.07 27.17 -12.09
C THR A 273 -12.36 26.74 -10.81
N SER A 274 -11.47 25.76 -10.88
CA SER A 274 -10.73 25.29 -9.70
C SER A 274 -9.72 26.31 -9.18
N TRP A 275 -9.08 27.08 -10.06
CA TRP A 275 -8.17 28.15 -9.65
C TRP A 275 -8.89 29.35 -9.04
N ALA A 276 -10.06 29.71 -9.59
CA ALA A 276 -10.92 30.71 -8.98
C ALA A 276 -11.37 30.29 -7.57
N ALA A 277 -11.75 29.01 -7.39
CA ALA A 277 -12.11 28.45 -6.10
C ALA A 277 -10.93 28.43 -5.11
N ALA A 278 -9.74 28.01 -5.54
CA ALA A 278 -8.53 28.00 -4.71
C ALA A 278 -8.16 29.42 -4.24
N LYS A 279 -8.22 30.40 -5.16
CA LYS A 279 -8.01 31.81 -4.83
C LYS A 279 -9.03 32.32 -3.80
N ALA A 280 -10.31 31.99 -3.98
CA ALA A 280 -11.36 32.37 -3.03
C ALA A 280 -11.16 31.74 -1.64
N ALA A 281 -10.59 30.53 -1.59
CA ALA A 281 -10.28 29.81 -0.35
C ALA A 281 -8.90 30.15 0.25
N ASN A 282 -8.10 31.03 -0.38
CA ASN A 282 -6.71 31.31 -0.03
C ASN A 282 -5.84 30.02 0.06
N LEU A 283 -6.02 29.13 -0.92
CA LEU A 283 -5.28 27.89 -1.06
C LEU A 283 -4.42 27.92 -2.34
N PRO A 284 -3.32 27.15 -2.40
CA PRO A 284 -2.60 26.94 -3.65
C PRO A 284 -3.53 26.31 -4.70
N PRO A 285 -3.51 26.78 -5.96
CA PRO A 285 -4.28 26.16 -7.02
C PRO A 285 -3.78 24.73 -7.31
N PRO A 286 -4.65 23.80 -7.75
CA PRO A 286 -4.19 22.50 -8.22
C PRO A 286 -3.33 22.66 -9.48
N LEU A 287 -2.17 22.02 -9.48
CA LEU A 287 -1.20 22.08 -10.57
C LEU A 287 -1.10 20.78 -11.38
N VAL A 288 -1.85 19.75 -10.98
CA VAL A 288 -1.86 18.45 -11.67
C VAL A 288 -3.29 18.03 -11.95
N PHE A 289 -3.60 17.66 -13.19
CA PHE A 289 -4.92 17.17 -13.59
C PHE A 289 -4.76 15.79 -14.21
N SER A 290 -5.51 14.81 -13.73
CA SER A 290 -5.42 13.45 -14.27
C SER A 290 -6.31 13.30 -15.50
N VAL A 291 -5.71 12.86 -16.60
CA VAL A 291 -6.36 12.44 -17.85
C VAL A 291 -5.99 10.98 -18.07
N SER A 292 -6.75 10.08 -17.45
CA SER A 292 -6.37 8.68 -17.32
C SER A 292 -7.48 7.72 -17.70
N GLN A 293 -7.06 6.58 -18.25
CA GLN A 293 -7.93 5.45 -18.57
C GLN A 293 -8.76 5.02 -17.36
N ASN A 294 -9.98 4.57 -17.61
CA ASN A 294 -10.82 3.91 -16.60
C ASN A 294 -10.18 2.59 -16.15
N ASP A 295 -10.60 2.06 -15.01
CA ASP A 295 -10.13 0.76 -14.47
C ASP A 295 -10.73 -0.43 -15.23
N TRP A 296 -10.41 -0.54 -16.52
CA TRP A 296 -10.88 -1.58 -17.45
C TRP A 296 -9.77 -1.95 -18.44
N ALA A 297 -9.68 -3.23 -18.80
CA ALA A 297 -8.59 -3.76 -19.63
C ALA A 297 -8.81 -3.69 -21.16
N ASN A 298 -9.88 -3.02 -21.62
CA ASN A 298 -10.30 -3.05 -23.03
C ASN A 298 -9.97 -1.75 -23.78
N PRO A 299 -8.87 -1.69 -24.57
CA PRO A 299 -8.57 -0.52 -25.41
C PRO A 299 -9.55 -0.37 -26.57
N CYS A 300 -9.64 0.84 -27.13
CA CYS A 300 -10.43 1.10 -28.33
C CYS A 300 -9.81 0.40 -29.56
N GLN A 301 -10.60 -0.42 -30.25
CA GLN A 301 -10.18 -1.20 -31.42
C GLN A 301 -10.47 -0.49 -32.76
N CYS A 302 -10.79 0.80 -32.76
CA CYS A 302 -11.03 1.52 -34.01
C CYS A 302 -9.73 1.66 -34.82
N GLU A 303 -9.85 1.75 -36.15
CA GLU A 303 -8.72 1.78 -37.08
C GLU A 303 -7.69 2.85 -36.70
N SER A 304 -8.14 4.06 -36.37
CA SER A 304 -7.23 5.17 -36.04
C SER A 304 -6.47 4.97 -34.72
N CYS A 305 -7.12 4.44 -33.68
CA CYS A 305 -6.43 4.12 -32.42
C CYS A 305 -5.41 3.00 -32.64
N GLN A 306 -5.83 1.93 -33.33
CA GLN A 306 -4.99 0.76 -33.56
C GLN A 306 -3.83 1.04 -34.54
N ALA A 307 -3.99 2.01 -35.45
CA ALA A 307 -2.89 2.48 -36.29
C ALA A 307 -1.74 3.07 -35.45
N ILE A 308 -2.05 3.89 -34.43
CA ILE A 308 -1.04 4.44 -33.51
C ILE A 308 -0.47 3.33 -32.63
N ALA A 309 -1.32 2.49 -32.03
CA ALA A 309 -0.87 1.41 -31.15
C ALA A 309 0.10 0.46 -31.88
N LYS A 310 -0.20 0.10 -33.13
CA LYS A 310 0.66 -0.73 -33.97
C LYS A 310 1.98 -0.03 -34.35
N ALA A 311 1.94 1.25 -34.70
CA ALA A 311 3.13 2.02 -35.04
C ALA A 311 4.10 2.14 -33.85
N GLU A 312 3.55 2.34 -32.65
CA GLU A 312 4.30 2.49 -31.41
C GLU A 312 4.63 1.15 -30.74
N GLY A 313 4.00 0.06 -31.18
CA GLY A 313 4.15 -1.28 -30.59
C GLY A 313 3.56 -1.38 -29.17
N SER A 314 2.67 -0.46 -28.78
CA SER A 314 2.05 -0.42 -27.45
C SER A 314 0.71 0.35 -27.47
N GLU A 315 -0.26 -0.12 -26.69
CA GLU A 315 -1.54 0.55 -26.44
C GLU A 315 -1.40 1.85 -25.62
N SER A 316 -0.23 2.10 -25.03
CA SER A 316 0.07 3.42 -24.43
C SER A 316 0.25 4.51 -25.49
N GLY A 317 0.47 4.16 -26.77
CA GLY A 317 0.69 5.10 -27.86
C GLY A 317 -0.49 6.06 -28.07
N PRO A 318 -1.71 5.55 -28.33
CA PRO A 318 -2.92 6.39 -28.44
C PRO A 318 -3.18 7.26 -27.20
N LEU A 319 -2.89 6.73 -26.01
CA LEU A 319 -3.03 7.45 -24.74
C LEU A 319 -2.07 8.65 -24.68
N LEU A 320 -0.78 8.41 -24.94
CA LEU A 320 0.24 9.45 -24.87
C LEU A 320 0.04 10.51 -25.96
N ASP A 321 -0.34 10.12 -27.18
CA ASP A 321 -0.66 11.07 -28.24
C ASP A 321 -1.80 12.01 -27.84
N PHE A 322 -2.86 11.46 -27.23
CA PHE A 322 -3.99 12.23 -26.75
C PHE A 322 -3.62 13.18 -25.61
N VAL A 323 -2.87 12.72 -24.61
CA VAL A 323 -2.43 13.55 -23.49
C VAL A 323 -1.49 14.65 -23.96
N ASN A 324 -0.58 14.36 -24.90
CA ASN A 324 0.29 15.36 -25.51
C ASN A 324 -0.49 16.44 -26.25
N PHE A 325 -1.55 16.08 -26.98
CA PHE A 325 -2.44 17.05 -27.63
C PHE A 325 -3.07 18.00 -26.61
N LEU A 326 -3.56 17.49 -25.48
CA LEU A 326 -4.13 18.32 -24.42
C LEU A 326 -3.07 19.20 -23.75
N ALA A 327 -1.88 18.64 -23.50
CA ALA A 327 -0.76 19.34 -22.88
C ALA A 327 -0.29 20.53 -23.74
N ASP A 328 -0.19 20.34 -25.06
CA ASP A 328 0.06 21.43 -26.01
C ASP A 328 -1.06 22.47 -26.01
N GLY A 329 -2.30 22.03 -25.84
CA GLY A 329 -3.47 22.91 -25.85
C GLY A 329 -3.56 23.86 -24.65
N ILE A 330 -2.84 23.60 -23.56
CA ILE A 330 -2.91 24.43 -22.34
C ILE A 330 -1.60 25.14 -21.98
N LYS A 331 -0.45 24.71 -22.52
CA LYS A 331 0.88 25.14 -22.03
C LYS A 331 1.15 26.64 -22.08
N ASP A 332 0.55 27.36 -23.03
CA ASP A 332 0.77 28.81 -23.18
C ASP A 332 -0.05 29.62 -22.18
N GLU A 333 -1.24 29.12 -21.81
CA GLU A 333 -2.15 29.75 -20.85
C GLU A 333 -1.86 29.30 -19.39
N TYR A 334 -1.39 28.07 -19.22
CA TYR A 334 -1.17 27.41 -17.93
C TYR A 334 0.20 26.68 -17.90
N PRO A 335 1.33 27.40 -17.98
CA PRO A 335 2.66 26.79 -18.09
C PRO A 335 3.09 25.99 -16.84
N GLU A 336 2.51 26.28 -15.67
CA GLU A 336 2.76 25.54 -14.42
C GLU A 336 1.97 24.24 -14.25
N VAL A 337 1.02 23.94 -15.16
CA VAL A 337 0.11 22.79 -15.03
C VAL A 337 0.67 21.55 -15.71
N PHE A 338 0.61 20.43 -14.99
CA PHE A 338 0.94 19.10 -15.49
C PHE A 338 -0.31 18.26 -15.75
N LEU A 339 -0.28 17.50 -16.83
CA LEU A 339 -1.28 16.45 -17.09
C LEU A 339 -0.71 15.09 -16.69
N ASP A 340 -1.37 14.45 -15.73
CA ASP A 340 -1.06 13.10 -15.27
C ASP A 340 -1.85 12.07 -16.06
N THR A 341 -1.22 10.95 -16.39
CA THR A 341 -1.90 9.79 -16.98
C THR A 341 -1.30 8.49 -16.45
N LEU A 342 -1.95 7.35 -16.73
CA LEU A 342 -1.55 6.05 -16.22
C LEU A 342 -0.80 5.22 -17.26
N ALA A 343 0.25 4.54 -16.79
CA ALA A 343 0.79 3.34 -17.42
C ALA A 343 0.34 2.14 -16.56
N TYR A 344 -0.85 1.63 -16.85
CA TYR A 344 -1.60 0.68 -16.02
C TYR A 344 -2.19 -0.44 -16.87
N GLN A 345 -2.01 -1.69 -16.43
CA GLN A 345 -2.43 -2.89 -17.15
C GLN A 345 -1.96 -2.86 -18.62
N TYR A 346 -2.89 -2.76 -19.58
CA TYR A 346 -2.61 -2.81 -21.01
C TYR A 346 -1.77 -1.61 -21.54
N THR A 347 -1.61 -0.54 -20.76
CA THR A 347 -0.76 0.62 -21.11
C THR A 347 0.58 0.66 -20.35
N GLN A 348 0.96 -0.40 -19.62
CA GLN A 348 2.24 -0.45 -18.90
C GLN A 348 3.46 -0.41 -19.82
N GLN A 349 3.38 -0.99 -21.02
CA GLN A 349 4.46 -0.94 -21.99
C GLN A 349 4.62 0.47 -22.57
N ALA A 350 5.82 1.05 -22.51
CA ALA A 350 6.08 2.37 -23.08
C ALA A 350 5.97 2.36 -24.63
N PRO A 351 5.56 3.48 -25.26
CA PRO A 351 5.54 3.59 -26.72
C PRO A 351 6.97 3.70 -27.27
N LYS A 352 7.18 3.23 -28.51
CA LYS A 352 8.50 3.12 -29.12
C LYS A 352 9.15 4.48 -29.47
N SER A 353 8.40 5.38 -30.07
CA SER A 353 8.88 6.65 -30.65
C SER A 353 8.30 7.89 -29.99
N LEU A 354 7.05 7.84 -29.52
CA LEU A 354 6.43 8.99 -28.87
C LEU A 354 7.20 9.42 -27.62
N LYS A 355 7.20 10.73 -27.36
CA LYS A 355 7.80 11.36 -26.17
C LYS A 355 6.75 12.19 -25.45
N CYS A 356 6.79 12.17 -24.12
CA CYS A 356 5.94 13.04 -23.31
C CYS A 356 6.35 14.51 -23.51
N ARG A 357 5.37 15.42 -23.46
CA ARG A 357 5.66 16.84 -23.28
C ARG A 357 6.22 17.10 -21.88
N ASP A 358 6.94 18.21 -21.71
CA ASP A 358 7.60 18.55 -20.45
C ASP A 358 6.60 18.74 -19.29
N ASN A 359 5.34 19.05 -19.59
CA ASN A 359 4.23 19.18 -18.65
C ASN A 359 3.31 17.93 -18.62
N VAL A 360 3.84 16.76 -18.94
CA VAL A 360 3.13 15.47 -18.79
C VAL A 360 3.82 14.63 -17.71
N ILE A 361 3.00 14.02 -16.85
CA ILE A 361 3.39 13.04 -15.84
C ILE A 361 2.83 11.68 -16.25
N VAL A 362 3.68 10.66 -16.28
CA VAL A 362 3.22 9.27 -16.44
C VAL A 362 3.35 8.58 -15.09
N ARG A 363 2.22 8.11 -14.55
CA ARG A 363 2.16 7.34 -13.32
C ARG A 363 2.16 5.85 -13.66
N LEU A 364 3.26 5.16 -13.35
CA LEU A 364 3.38 3.71 -13.53
C LEU A 364 2.77 3.00 -12.34
N CYS A 365 1.93 2.01 -12.59
CA CYS A 365 1.30 1.20 -11.55
C CYS A 365 2.03 -0.14 -11.42
N ASP A 366 2.53 -0.44 -10.21
CA ASP A 366 3.22 -1.70 -9.92
C ASP A 366 2.24 -2.80 -9.49
N THR A 367 1.64 -3.47 -10.46
CA THR A 367 0.58 -4.47 -10.21
C THR A 367 1.10 -5.91 -10.10
N GLN A 368 2.41 -6.13 -10.26
CA GLN A 368 2.97 -7.47 -10.44
C GLN A 368 4.23 -7.75 -9.61
N ALA A 369 4.90 -6.73 -9.07
CA ALA A 369 6.06 -6.98 -8.23
C ALA A 369 5.71 -7.82 -6.99
N ASP A 370 6.66 -8.66 -6.60
CA ASP A 370 6.68 -9.33 -5.31
C ASP A 370 7.05 -8.33 -4.22
N MET A 371 6.05 -8.00 -3.40
CA MET A 371 6.15 -6.98 -2.34
C MET A 371 7.15 -7.34 -1.23
N LEU A 372 7.54 -8.61 -1.10
CA LEU A 372 8.49 -9.05 -0.06
C LEU A 372 9.95 -8.83 -0.47
N LYS A 373 10.18 -8.42 -1.72
CA LYS A 373 11.50 -8.26 -2.32
C LYS A 373 11.67 -6.84 -2.85
N PRO A 374 12.87 -6.26 -2.75
CA PRO A 374 13.18 -5.03 -3.45
C PRO A 374 12.89 -5.15 -4.95
N LEU A 375 12.53 -4.05 -5.60
CA LEU A 375 12.29 -3.98 -7.04
C LEU A 375 13.48 -4.43 -7.88
N THR A 376 14.69 -4.24 -7.36
CA THR A 376 15.93 -4.66 -8.02
C THR A 376 16.16 -6.17 -7.98
N ALA A 377 15.33 -6.93 -7.27
CA ALA A 377 15.38 -8.39 -7.27
C ALA A 377 15.00 -8.95 -8.66
N PRO A 378 15.56 -10.11 -9.08
CA PRO A 378 15.26 -10.73 -10.36
C PRO A 378 13.77 -10.95 -10.65
N GLU A 379 12.98 -11.22 -9.62
CA GLU A 379 11.53 -11.45 -9.69
C GLU A 379 10.76 -10.20 -10.12
N ASN A 380 11.28 -9.01 -9.79
CA ASN A 380 10.65 -7.73 -10.04
C ASN A 380 11.19 -7.04 -11.30
N LYS A 381 11.96 -7.77 -12.12
CA LYS A 381 12.62 -7.25 -13.33
C LYS A 381 11.64 -6.61 -14.31
N ALA A 382 10.44 -7.16 -14.47
CA ALA A 382 9.46 -6.65 -15.43
C ALA A 382 9.09 -5.19 -15.12
N PHE A 383 8.82 -4.86 -13.86
CA PHE A 383 8.51 -3.47 -13.47
C PHE A 383 9.73 -2.55 -13.61
N CYS A 384 10.93 -3.03 -13.26
CA CYS A 384 12.17 -2.28 -13.49
C CYS A 384 12.37 -1.93 -14.97
N ASP A 385 12.10 -2.87 -15.88
CA ASP A 385 12.20 -2.64 -17.33
C ASP A 385 11.15 -1.62 -17.80
N HIS A 386 9.91 -1.70 -17.28
CA HIS A 386 8.89 -0.69 -17.55
C HIS A 386 9.33 0.70 -17.08
N LEU A 387 9.83 0.84 -15.85
CA LEU A 387 10.30 2.12 -15.33
C LEU A 387 11.47 2.68 -16.15
N ALA A 388 12.46 1.83 -16.49
CA ALA A 388 13.62 2.24 -17.27
C ALA A 388 13.26 2.64 -18.72
N THR A 389 12.27 1.97 -19.33
CA THR A 389 11.79 2.32 -20.68
C THR A 389 10.98 3.61 -20.67
N TRP A 390 10.08 3.78 -19.69
CA TRP A 390 9.34 5.03 -19.49
C TRP A 390 10.26 6.21 -19.14
N GLY A 391 11.34 5.99 -18.39
CA GLY A 391 12.33 7.04 -18.09
C GLY A 391 13.04 7.60 -19.32
N LYS A 392 13.03 6.88 -20.45
CA LYS A 392 13.52 7.37 -21.76
C LYS A 392 12.44 8.11 -22.55
N VAL A 393 11.16 7.94 -22.19
CA VAL A 393 9.99 8.50 -22.88
C VAL A 393 9.48 9.76 -22.18
N CYS A 394 9.55 9.80 -20.85
CA CYS A 394 9.02 10.85 -20.00
C CYS A 394 10.07 11.36 -19.01
N ARG A 395 10.09 12.68 -18.80
CA ARG A 395 10.95 13.32 -17.79
C ARG A 395 10.33 13.32 -16.38
N ASN A 396 9.00 13.25 -16.29
CA ASN A 396 8.28 13.31 -15.02
C ASN A 396 7.53 11.99 -14.81
N LEU A 397 8.08 11.11 -13.99
CA LEU A 397 7.40 9.87 -13.62
C LEU A 397 6.82 9.97 -12.22
N ARG A 398 5.69 9.30 -12.02
CA ARG A 398 5.19 8.93 -10.70
C ARG A 398 5.02 7.43 -10.62
N VAL A 399 4.98 6.90 -9.41
CA VAL A 399 4.64 5.51 -9.16
C VAL A 399 3.35 5.43 -8.35
N TRP A 400 2.47 4.52 -8.74
CA TRP A 400 1.44 3.95 -7.89
C TRP A 400 1.96 2.62 -7.36
N ASP A 401 2.33 2.62 -6.09
CA ASP A 401 2.81 1.47 -5.34
C ASP A 401 1.66 0.84 -4.55
N TYR A 402 1.52 -0.47 -4.61
CA TYR A 402 0.49 -1.21 -3.89
C TYR A 402 1.11 -1.86 -2.67
N ALA A 403 1.00 -1.18 -1.53
CA ALA A 403 1.35 -1.71 -0.23
C ALA A 403 0.10 -2.32 0.44
N VAL A 404 -0.65 -3.17 -0.28
CA VAL A 404 -1.92 -3.77 0.17
C VAL A 404 -2.11 -5.20 -0.36
N THR A 405 -2.80 -6.03 0.42
CA THR A 405 -3.30 -7.34 0.01
C THR A 405 -4.83 -7.38 0.06
N TYR A 406 -5.46 -7.90 -0.99
CA TYR A 406 -6.90 -8.15 -1.13
C TYR A 406 -7.31 -9.63 -0.97
N GLY A 407 -6.35 -10.55 -0.84
CA GLY A 407 -6.65 -11.95 -0.54
C GLY A 407 -7.43 -12.07 0.78
N SER A 408 -8.50 -12.87 0.80
CA SER A 408 -9.40 -13.00 1.96
C SER A 408 -9.00 -14.16 2.88
N PRO A 409 -8.98 -13.96 4.22
CA PRO A 409 -9.03 -12.66 4.91
C PRO A 409 -7.74 -11.84 4.67
N SER A 410 -7.88 -10.52 4.55
CA SER A 410 -6.74 -9.60 4.35
C SER A 410 -6.15 -9.12 5.68
N GLY A 411 -4.97 -8.48 5.63
CA GLY A 411 -4.29 -7.93 6.82
C GLY A 411 -3.62 -9.01 7.68
N MET A 412 -2.86 -9.89 7.04
CA MET A 412 -2.00 -10.87 7.70
C MET A 412 -0.60 -10.27 7.95
N PRO A 413 0.25 -10.88 8.81
CA PRO A 413 1.64 -10.48 8.95
C PRO A 413 2.34 -10.41 7.59
N LEU A 414 2.96 -9.27 7.28
CA LEU A 414 3.48 -8.98 5.94
C LEU A 414 4.75 -8.12 6.05
N PRO A 415 5.96 -8.71 5.99
CA PRO A 415 7.21 -7.98 6.15
C PRO A 415 7.59 -7.26 4.86
N THR A 416 7.32 -5.96 4.77
CA THR A 416 7.63 -5.13 3.57
C THR A 416 8.53 -3.94 3.86
N THR A 417 8.73 -3.57 5.12
CA THR A 417 9.42 -2.32 5.48
C THR A 417 10.89 -2.27 5.08
N HIS A 418 11.54 -3.42 4.94
CA HIS A 418 12.93 -3.51 4.50
C HIS A 418 13.12 -3.17 3.02
N THR A 419 12.06 -3.16 2.20
CA THR A 419 12.14 -2.88 0.75
C THR A 419 12.04 -1.38 0.44
N TYR A 420 11.39 -0.58 1.31
CA TYR A 420 11.08 0.83 1.03
C TYR A 420 12.31 1.66 0.64
N GLY A 421 13.39 1.59 1.43
CA GLY A 421 14.63 2.32 1.14
C GLY A 421 15.23 1.94 -0.23
N PRO A 422 15.54 0.65 -0.48
CA PRO A 422 15.99 0.19 -1.80
C PRO A 422 15.09 0.62 -2.97
N ASP A 423 13.77 0.48 -2.82
CA ASP A 423 12.80 0.79 -3.88
C ASP A 423 12.76 2.29 -4.18
N TYR A 424 12.75 3.13 -3.13
CA TYR A 424 12.72 4.57 -3.28
C TYR A 424 14.05 5.14 -3.81
N ARG A 425 15.20 4.55 -3.47
CA ARG A 425 16.47 4.91 -4.13
C ARG A 425 16.45 4.55 -5.62
N PHE A 426 15.87 3.40 -5.95
CA PHE A 426 15.70 3.02 -7.35
C PHE A 426 14.79 4.00 -8.10
N TYR A 427 13.65 4.39 -7.52
CA TYR A 427 12.75 5.41 -8.07
C TYR A 427 13.46 6.77 -8.28
N ALA A 428 14.16 7.26 -7.27
CA ALA A 428 14.89 8.53 -7.35
C ALA A 428 15.95 8.54 -8.47
N ALA A 429 16.55 7.38 -8.78
CA ALA A 429 17.51 7.22 -9.86
C ALA A 429 16.86 7.13 -11.27
N HIS A 430 15.54 7.02 -11.38
CA HIS A 430 14.81 6.76 -12.63
C HIS A 430 13.72 7.81 -12.95
N ASN A 431 13.99 9.09 -12.68
CA ASN A 431 13.07 10.22 -12.98
C ASN A 431 11.72 10.20 -12.25
N VAL A 432 11.57 9.39 -11.19
CA VAL A 432 10.36 9.40 -10.38
C VAL A 432 10.38 10.62 -9.46
N GLU A 433 9.44 11.54 -9.65
CA GLU A 433 9.29 12.74 -8.84
C GLU A 433 8.21 12.61 -7.76
N GLY A 434 7.43 11.52 -7.79
CA GLY A 434 6.37 11.30 -6.82
C GLY A 434 5.93 9.85 -6.66
N VAL A 435 5.47 9.52 -5.45
CA VAL A 435 4.95 8.20 -5.09
C VAL A 435 3.56 8.35 -4.48
N PHE A 436 2.61 7.60 -5.03
CA PHE A 436 1.30 7.32 -4.45
C PHE A 436 1.32 5.88 -3.94
N THR A 437 1.15 5.68 -2.64
CA THR A 437 1.08 4.33 -2.07
C THR A 437 -0.35 4.00 -1.66
N GLU A 438 -0.93 2.97 -2.26
CA GLU A 438 -2.18 2.38 -1.77
C GLU A 438 -1.87 1.41 -0.63
N LEU A 439 -2.23 1.80 0.59
CA LEU A 439 -1.85 1.07 1.79
C LEU A 439 -2.97 0.17 2.31
N GLU A 440 -2.57 -0.91 3.01
CA GLU A 440 -3.45 -1.81 3.77
C GLU A 440 -4.50 -1.09 4.63
N TYR A 441 -5.57 -1.82 4.99
CA TYR A 441 -6.69 -1.30 5.77
C TYR A 441 -6.27 -0.82 7.18
N PRO A 442 -6.78 0.33 7.69
CA PRO A 442 -6.32 0.95 8.94
C PRO A 442 -6.37 0.13 10.22
N LEU A 443 -7.20 -0.90 10.28
CA LEU A 443 -7.41 -1.70 11.50
C LEU A 443 -6.68 -3.03 11.50
N LEU A 444 -6.24 -3.51 10.34
CA LEU A 444 -5.82 -4.90 10.17
C LEU A 444 -4.40 -5.05 9.64
N ALA A 445 -3.80 -3.96 9.16
CA ALA A 445 -2.45 -3.98 8.58
C ALA A 445 -1.39 -4.38 9.61
N ASP A 446 -0.46 -5.25 9.19
CA ASP A 446 0.68 -5.66 10.00
C ASP A 446 1.58 -4.50 10.38
N LEU A 447 1.93 -4.40 11.68
CA LEU A 447 2.78 -3.35 12.25
C LEU A 447 2.48 -1.95 11.67
N ARG A 448 1.19 -1.63 11.49
CA ARG A 448 0.74 -0.49 10.68
C ARG A 448 1.46 0.82 11.00
N ASP A 449 1.47 1.21 12.27
CA ASP A 449 2.00 2.49 12.70
C ASP A 449 3.51 2.58 12.39
N PHE A 450 4.23 1.46 12.51
CA PHE A 450 5.64 1.34 12.11
C PHE A 450 5.83 1.45 10.59
N LYS A 451 4.99 0.75 9.81
CA LYS A 451 5.04 0.81 8.33
C LYS A 451 4.84 2.22 7.83
N ILE A 452 3.80 2.91 8.30
CA ILE A 452 3.49 4.28 7.88
C ILE A 452 4.59 5.26 8.29
N TRP A 453 5.03 5.20 9.55
CA TRP A 453 6.07 6.10 10.02
C TRP A 453 7.37 5.91 9.22
N THR A 454 7.79 4.66 9.03
CA THR A 454 8.99 4.34 8.22
C THR A 454 8.84 4.79 6.78
N MET A 455 7.68 4.52 6.16
CA MET A 455 7.37 4.94 4.79
C MET A 455 7.46 6.46 4.64
N MET A 456 6.88 7.23 5.56
CA MET A 456 7.00 8.69 5.58
C MET A 456 8.45 9.15 5.63
N LYS A 457 9.28 8.57 6.53
CA LYS A 457 10.71 8.90 6.63
C LYS A 457 11.47 8.58 5.34
N THR A 458 11.18 7.43 4.72
CA THR A 458 11.86 7.00 3.50
C THR A 458 11.38 7.73 2.24
N LEU A 459 10.11 8.17 2.18
CA LEU A 459 9.59 9.02 1.11
C LEU A 459 10.21 10.43 1.15
N GLU A 460 10.46 10.93 2.36
CA GLU A 460 11.22 12.18 2.54
C GLU A 460 12.71 11.98 2.22
N ASN A 461 13.33 10.92 2.73
CA ASN A 461 14.75 10.63 2.55
C ASN A 461 14.96 9.16 2.16
N ALA A 462 15.14 8.89 0.85
CA ALA A 462 15.35 7.52 0.37
C ALA A 462 16.66 6.87 0.88
N ASP A 463 17.60 7.67 1.37
CA ASP A 463 18.85 7.20 1.99
C ASP A 463 18.73 6.99 3.50
N ALA A 464 17.53 7.09 4.08
CA ALA A 464 17.32 6.83 5.50
C ALA A 464 17.67 5.36 5.85
N ASP A 465 18.36 5.18 6.98
CA ASP A 465 18.83 3.88 7.43
C ASP A 465 17.68 3.08 8.05
N TYR A 466 17.39 1.91 7.47
CA TYR A 466 16.27 1.07 7.89
C TYR A 466 16.43 0.56 9.33
N ASP A 467 17.64 0.17 9.72
CA ASP A 467 17.88 -0.42 11.04
C ASP A 467 17.79 0.66 12.12
N GLN A 468 18.30 1.87 11.85
CA GLN A 468 18.17 3.03 12.73
C GLN A 468 16.71 3.48 12.88
N LEU A 469 15.94 3.54 11.79
CA LEU A 469 14.51 3.84 11.84
C LEU A 469 13.75 2.79 12.64
N THR A 470 14.07 1.51 12.42
CA THR A 470 13.51 0.39 13.19
C THR A 470 13.82 0.57 14.68
N ASP A 471 15.07 0.82 15.05
CA ASP A 471 15.44 1.02 16.46
C ASP A 471 14.76 2.23 17.08
N THR A 472 14.66 3.34 16.34
CA THR A 472 13.99 4.56 16.79
C THR A 472 12.52 4.29 17.08
N PHE A 473 11.81 3.68 16.14
CA PHE A 473 10.38 3.37 16.31
C PHE A 473 10.15 2.34 17.40
N MET A 474 10.90 1.23 17.42
CA MET A 474 10.67 0.15 18.36
C MET A 474 10.90 0.60 19.81
N ASN A 475 11.97 1.36 20.05
CA ASN A 475 12.27 1.88 21.39
C ASN A 475 11.32 3.01 21.79
N GLY A 476 10.97 3.90 20.86
CA GLY A 476 10.14 5.06 21.16
C GLY A 476 8.64 4.77 21.25
N HIS A 477 8.11 3.95 20.36
CA HIS A 477 6.68 3.63 20.28
C HIS A 477 6.28 2.47 21.21
N TYR A 478 7.09 1.43 21.35
CA TYR A 478 6.79 0.28 22.22
C TYR A 478 7.51 0.31 23.58
N GLY A 479 8.48 1.22 23.78
CA GLY A 479 9.19 1.33 25.05
C GLY A 479 9.91 0.02 25.42
N PRO A 480 9.77 -0.48 26.66
CA PRO A 480 10.36 -1.75 27.10
C PRO A 480 10.00 -2.97 26.23
N ALA A 481 8.83 -2.96 25.58
CA ALA A 481 8.41 -4.04 24.68
C ALA A 481 9.11 -4.02 23.32
N GLY A 482 9.81 -2.93 22.97
CA GLY A 482 10.43 -2.73 21.66
C GLY A 482 11.40 -3.84 21.25
N LYS A 483 12.15 -4.40 22.20
CA LYS A 483 13.06 -5.52 21.94
C LYS A 483 12.34 -6.76 21.40
N SER A 484 11.22 -7.14 22.03
CA SER A 484 10.46 -8.33 21.64
C SER A 484 9.73 -8.12 20.31
N VAL A 485 9.14 -6.92 20.11
CA VAL A 485 8.49 -6.58 18.83
C VAL A 485 9.51 -6.52 17.67
N LYS A 486 10.69 -5.93 17.90
CA LYS A 486 11.80 -5.94 16.91
C LYS A 486 12.23 -7.37 16.59
N THR A 487 12.34 -8.22 17.60
CA THR A 487 12.72 -9.64 17.41
C THR A 487 11.68 -10.39 16.58
N TYR A 488 10.39 -10.12 16.80
CA TYR A 488 9.30 -10.63 15.97
C TYR A 488 9.44 -10.18 14.51
N LEU A 489 9.62 -8.87 14.27
CA LEU A 489 9.80 -8.33 12.91
C LEU A 489 10.96 -9.00 12.18
N ARG A 490 12.12 -9.14 12.83
CA ARG A 490 13.29 -9.81 12.22
C ARG A 490 13.07 -11.29 11.96
N ALA A 491 12.34 -11.97 12.84
CA ALA A 491 11.96 -13.36 12.62
C ALA A 491 11.02 -13.50 11.43
N LEU A 492 10.06 -12.58 11.27
CA LEU A 492 9.11 -12.56 10.16
C LEU A 492 9.82 -12.31 8.81
N GLU A 493 10.68 -11.29 8.75
CA GLU A 493 11.53 -10.99 7.59
C GLU A 493 12.37 -12.22 7.19
N LYS A 494 13.05 -12.84 8.16
CA LYS A 494 13.89 -14.01 7.93
C LYS A 494 13.09 -15.21 7.41
N GLU A 495 11.94 -15.50 8.02
CA GLU A 495 11.12 -16.65 7.64
C GLU A 495 10.55 -16.48 6.21
N ALA A 496 10.17 -15.26 5.82
CA ALA A 496 9.75 -14.97 4.45
C ALA A 496 10.85 -15.27 3.42
N VAL A 497 12.10 -14.90 3.73
CA VAL A 497 13.28 -15.19 2.88
C VAL A 497 13.60 -16.67 2.83
N ASP A 498 13.73 -17.33 4.00
CA ASP A 498 14.14 -18.73 4.11
C ASP A 498 13.17 -19.67 3.38
N ARG A 499 11.87 -19.37 3.43
CA ARG A 499 10.83 -20.14 2.75
C ARG A 499 10.72 -19.86 1.26
N LYS A 500 11.56 -18.97 0.72
CA LYS A 500 11.46 -18.47 -0.66
C LYS A 500 10.02 -18.11 -0.99
N SER A 501 9.36 -17.40 -0.07
CA SER A 501 7.98 -16.97 -0.32
C SER A 501 8.02 -16.08 -1.55
N THR A 502 7.47 -16.58 -2.65
CA THR A 502 7.42 -15.92 -3.95
C THR A 502 5.97 -15.88 -4.40
N SER A 503 5.57 -14.78 -5.02
CA SER A 503 4.20 -14.54 -5.50
C SER A 503 3.21 -14.09 -4.41
N THR A 504 3.65 -13.28 -3.46
CA THR A 504 2.78 -12.30 -2.79
C THR A 504 2.49 -11.13 -3.72
N CYS A 505 1.76 -11.40 -4.80
CA CYS A 505 0.98 -10.33 -5.40
C CYS A 505 -0.14 -9.98 -4.41
N TRP A 506 -0.65 -8.77 -4.50
CA TRP A 506 -1.83 -8.27 -3.79
C TRP A 506 -3.05 -9.23 -3.69
N GLN A 507 -3.12 -10.36 -4.39
CA GLN A 507 -4.22 -11.33 -4.31
C GLN A 507 -3.97 -12.56 -3.41
N ALA A 508 -2.79 -12.68 -2.79
CA ALA A 508 -2.43 -13.87 -2.02
C ALA A 508 -3.33 -14.08 -0.78
N SER A 509 -3.92 -15.27 -0.62
CA SER A 509 -4.61 -15.65 0.63
C SER A 509 -3.62 -16.03 1.74
N PRO A 510 -4.05 -16.08 3.01
CA PRO A 510 -3.19 -16.51 4.11
C PRO A 510 -2.55 -17.90 3.89
N MET A 511 -3.20 -18.78 3.13
CA MET A 511 -2.67 -20.13 2.85
C MET A 511 -1.40 -20.10 2.00
N ARG A 512 -1.25 -19.08 1.15
CA ARG A 512 -0.05 -18.86 0.31
C ARG A 512 1.13 -18.30 1.10
N LEU A 513 0.92 -17.81 2.32
CA LEU A 513 1.96 -17.24 3.17
C LEU A 513 2.76 -18.36 3.86
N GLY A 514 3.73 -18.93 3.14
CA GLY A 514 4.55 -20.06 3.61
C GLY A 514 5.33 -19.79 4.91
N TYR A 515 5.64 -18.52 5.19
CA TYR A 515 6.27 -18.10 6.44
C TYR A 515 5.35 -18.19 7.67
N LEU A 516 4.02 -18.22 7.49
CA LEU A 516 3.05 -18.47 8.57
C LEU A 516 2.92 -19.98 8.81
N ASN A 517 3.96 -20.57 9.39
CA ASN A 517 4.02 -21.98 9.81
C ASN A 517 4.01 -22.13 11.33
N LEU A 518 3.78 -23.35 11.81
CA LEU A 518 3.62 -23.68 13.23
C LEU A 518 4.81 -23.23 14.08
N ALA A 519 6.03 -23.47 13.58
CA ALA A 519 7.25 -23.12 14.29
C ALA A 519 7.38 -21.59 14.44
N PHE A 520 7.14 -20.83 13.37
CA PHE A 520 7.15 -19.36 13.42
C PHE A 520 6.04 -18.82 14.32
N VAL A 521 4.78 -19.21 14.10
CA VAL A 521 3.62 -18.69 14.84
C VAL A 521 3.77 -18.94 16.34
N THR A 522 4.22 -20.14 16.74
CA THR A 522 4.44 -20.46 18.16
C THR A 522 5.52 -19.58 18.79
N ARG A 523 6.62 -19.30 18.09
CA ARG A 523 7.67 -18.39 18.57
C ARG A 523 7.16 -16.94 18.63
N ALA A 524 6.44 -16.51 17.60
CA ALA A 524 5.89 -15.16 17.50
C ALA A 524 4.88 -14.87 18.62
N GLN A 525 3.99 -15.82 18.95
CA GLN A 525 3.05 -15.70 20.05
C GLN A 525 3.78 -15.49 21.39
N LYS A 526 4.86 -16.24 21.66
CA LYS A 526 5.68 -16.07 22.86
C LYS A 526 6.38 -14.71 22.92
N LEU A 527 6.91 -14.21 21.79
CA LEU A 527 7.52 -12.88 21.72
C LEU A 527 6.52 -11.78 22.08
N PHE A 528 5.26 -11.91 21.64
CA PHE A 528 4.22 -10.96 22.03
C PHE A 528 3.75 -11.12 23.47
N ASP A 529 3.75 -12.33 24.03
CA ASP A 529 3.50 -12.52 25.47
C ASP A 529 4.59 -11.85 26.33
N GLU A 530 5.86 -11.92 25.89
CA GLU A 530 6.96 -11.20 26.53
C GLU A 530 6.81 -9.68 26.39
N ALA A 531 6.43 -9.20 25.20
CA ALA A 531 6.16 -7.79 24.94
C ALA A 531 5.05 -7.25 25.84
N GLU A 532 3.89 -7.92 25.92
CA GLU A 532 2.77 -7.50 26.77
C GLU A 532 3.16 -7.51 28.26
N ARG A 533 3.95 -8.51 28.71
CA ARG A 533 4.44 -8.56 30.10
C ARG A 533 5.38 -7.40 30.42
N ALA A 534 6.20 -6.97 29.48
CA ALA A 534 7.16 -5.88 29.68
C ALA A 534 6.47 -4.51 29.89
N VAL A 535 5.21 -4.37 29.48
CA VAL A 535 4.45 -3.12 29.54
C VAL A 535 3.08 -3.28 30.22
N SER A 536 2.88 -4.34 31.01
CA SER A 536 1.56 -4.69 31.57
C SER A 536 0.94 -3.63 32.48
N THR A 537 1.77 -2.75 33.05
CA THR A 537 1.33 -1.65 33.93
C THR A 537 1.12 -0.32 33.19
N ASP A 538 1.49 -0.25 31.91
CA ASP A 538 1.31 0.93 31.05
C ASP A 538 0.21 0.63 30.03
N ALA A 539 -0.99 1.19 30.27
CA ALA A 539 -2.15 0.92 29.42
C ALA A 539 -1.96 1.39 27.98
N GLU A 540 -1.18 2.45 27.76
CA GLU A 540 -0.93 3.00 26.42
C GLU A 540 0.01 2.08 25.64
N LEU A 541 1.15 1.72 26.23
CA LEU A 541 2.10 0.81 25.62
C LEU A 541 1.51 -0.60 25.41
N LEU A 542 0.75 -1.11 26.39
CA LEU A 542 0.06 -2.41 26.26
C LEU A 542 -0.92 -2.42 25.08
N ARG A 543 -1.69 -1.33 24.90
CA ARG A 543 -2.59 -1.20 23.75
C ARG A 543 -1.83 -1.20 22.42
N ARG A 544 -0.71 -0.45 22.32
CA ARG A 544 0.14 -0.43 21.11
C ARG A 544 0.67 -1.83 20.78
N VAL A 545 1.17 -2.56 21.79
CA VAL A 545 1.67 -3.95 21.62
C VAL A 545 0.55 -4.88 21.16
N ARG A 546 -0.65 -4.79 21.73
CA ARG A 546 -1.79 -5.61 21.31
C ARG A 546 -2.22 -5.31 19.88
N PHE A 547 -2.26 -4.03 19.49
CA PHE A 547 -2.56 -3.67 18.11
C PHE A 547 -1.53 -4.27 17.13
N ALA A 548 -0.24 -4.23 17.48
CA ALA A 548 0.81 -4.90 16.71
C ALA A 548 0.65 -6.44 16.65
N ARG A 549 0.09 -7.07 17.69
CA ARG A 549 -0.17 -8.51 17.76
C ARG A 549 -1.40 -8.95 16.95
N LEU A 550 -2.38 -8.07 16.76
CA LEU A 550 -3.68 -8.41 16.16
C LEU A 550 -3.57 -9.19 14.82
N PRO A 551 -2.73 -8.79 13.85
CA PRO A 551 -2.57 -9.52 12.60
C PRO A 551 -2.04 -10.95 12.81
N LEU A 552 -1.13 -11.16 13.77
CA LEU A 552 -0.62 -12.49 14.12
C LEU A 552 -1.72 -13.35 14.76
N ASP A 553 -2.53 -12.79 15.65
CA ASP A 553 -3.64 -13.54 16.27
C ASP A 553 -4.69 -13.95 15.23
N ARG A 554 -5.05 -13.04 14.32
CA ARG A 554 -5.91 -13.34 13.16
C ARG A 554 -5.31 -14.42 12.25
N ALA A 555 -4.02 -14.32 11.95
CA ALA A 555 -3.31 -15.34 11.17
C ALA A 555 -3.31 -16.71 11.87
N SER A 556 -3.19 -16.74 13.20
CA SER A 556 -3.14 -17.98 13.99
C SER A 556 -4.47 -18.74 13.93
N ILE A 557 -5.60 -18.02 13.91
CA ILE A 557 -6.93 -18.64 13.75
C ILE A 557 -7.27 -18.94 12.28
N ALA A 558 -6.92 -18.05 11.35
CA ALA A 558 -7.19 -18.23 9.92
C ALA A 558 -6.37 -19.39 9.33
N CYS A 559 -5.14 -19.57 9.81
CA CYS A 559 -4.28 -20.69 9.43
C CYS A 559 -4.41 -21.91 10.36
N TYR A 560 -5.33 -21.91 11.32
CA TYR A 560 -5.36 -22.92 12.38
C TYR A 560 -5.34 -24.36 11.85
N SER A 561 -6.16 -24.67 10.83
CA SER A 561 -6.19 -26.01 10.23
C SER A 561 -4.86 -26.42 9.61
N LYS A 562 -4.16 -25.48 8.95
CA LYS A 562 -2.80 -25.69 8.41
C LYS A 562 -1.81 -25.96 9.53
N LEU A 563 -1.80 -25.13 10.58
CA LEU A 563 -0.90 -25.25 11.72
C LEU A 563 -1.13 -26.56 12.50
N MET A 564 -2.39 -26.95 12.69
CA MET A 564 -2.77 -28.23 13.29
C MET A 564 -2.32 -29.42 12.42
N SER A 565 -2.45 -29.32 11.10
CA SER A 565 -1.96 -30.37 10.19
C SER A 565 -0.44 -30.55 10.30
N GLU A 566 0.33 -29.46 10.36
CA GLU A 566 1.78 -29.50 10.62
C GLU A 566 2.09 -30.20 11.96
N TRP A 567 1.35 -29.84 13.02
CA TRP A 567 1.50 -30.46 14.35
C TRP A 567 1.22 -31.96 14.32
N LEU A 568 0.10 -32.39 13.71
CA LEU A 568 -0.27 -33.79 13.59
C LEU A 568 0.74 -34.59 12.77
N GLY A 569 1.34 -33.97 11.76
CA GLY A 569 2.43 -34.55 10.98
C GLY A 569 3.64 -34.90 11.84
N GLU A 570 4.02 -34.02 12.76
CA GLU A 570 5.18 -34.15 13.64
C GLU A 570 4.91 -35.01 14.90
N HIS A 571 3.73 -34.89 15.51
CA HIS A 571 3.44 -35.42 16.85
C HIS A 571 2.44 -36.58 16.85
N GLY A 572 1.66 -36.73 15.78
CA GLY A 572 0.75 -37.85 15.58
C GLY A 572 -0.55 -37.85 16.37
N GLY A 573 -0.80 -36.80 17.14
CA GLY A 573 -2.05 -36.54 17.85
C GLY A 573 -2.15 -35.05 18.19
N PRO A 574 -3.36 -34.53 18.48
CA PRO A 574 -3.56 -33.11 18.75
C PRO A 574 -3.15 -32.68 20.16
N GLU A 575 -2.80 -33.63 21.02
CA GLU A 575 -2.38 -33.37 22.39
C GLU A 575 -1.13 -32.49 22.42
N GLY A 576 -1.12 -31.46 23.26
CA GLY A 576 0.03 -30.56 23.41
C GLY A 576 0.16 -29.48 22.34
N PHE A 577 -0.82 -29.34 21.44
CA PHE A 577 -0.83 -28.26 20.45
C PHE A 577 -0.66 -26.87 21.13
N PRO A 578 0.31 -26.04 20.71
CA PRO A 578 0.73 -24.87 21.49
C PRO A 578 -0.20 -23.66 21.38
N LEU A 579 -1.22 -23.70 20.52
CA LEU A 579 -2.12 -22.57 20.31
C LEU A 579 -3.53 -22.88 20.83
N ASP A 580 -3.97 -22.10 21.80
CA ASP A 580 -5.37 -22.08 22.23
C ASP A 580 -6.17 -21.17 21.28
N ARG A 581 -6.90 -21.80 20.36
CA ARG A 581 -7.68 -21.09 19.34
C ARG A 581 -8.72 -20.15 19.92
N GLU A 582 -9.42 -20.58 20.98
CA GLU A 582 -10.50 -19.80 21.58
C GLU A 582 -9.93 -18.59 22.29
N ALA A 583 -8.86 -18.77 23.08
CA ALA A 583 -8.19 -17.66 23.74
C ALA A 583 -7.57 -16.66 22.74
N VAL A 584 -6.95 -17.16 21.67
CA VAL A 584 -6.39 -16.29 20.61
C VAL A 584 -7.51 -15.52 19.89
N GLY A 585 -8.60 -16.20 19.52
CA GLY A 585 -9.75 -15.56 18.86
C GLY A 585 -10.43 -14.50 19.73
N ALA A 586 -10.62 -14.79 21.02
CA ALA A 586 -11.18 -13.83 21.98
C ALA A 586 -10.27 -12.60 22.16
N ARG A 587 -8.96 -12.80 22.25
CA ARG A 587 -7.97 -11.71 22.33
C ARG A 587 -7.95 -10.87 21.05
N ALA A 588 -8.00 -11.50 19.88
CA ALA A 588 -8.07 -10.81 18.59
C ALA A 588 -9.32 -9.93 18.51
N LEU A 589 -10.50 -10.49 18.84
CA LEU A 589 -11.75 -9.74 18.81
C LEU A 589 -11.73 -8.56 19.77
N ALA A 590 -11.28 -8.76 21.01
CA ALA A 590 -11.19 -7.70 22.00
C ALA A 590 -10.27 -6.56 21.54
N THR A 591 -9.11 -6.90 20.98
CA THR A 591 -8.15 -5.92 20.45
C THR A 591 -8.71 -5.17 19.26
N TRP A 592 -9.33 -5.88 18.31
CA TRP A 592 -9.92 -5.27 17.13
C TRP A 592 -11.06 -4.31 17.50
N CYS A 593 -11.96 -4.71 18.38
CA CYS A 593 -13.03 -3.85 18.89
C CYS A 593 -12.50 -2.58 19.58
N ALA A 594 -11.42 -2.70 20.37
CA ALA A 594 -10.79 -1.54 21.00
C ALA A 594 -10.20 -0.55 19.97
N GLU A 595 -9.58 -1.06 18.90
CA GLU A 595 -9.04 -0.21 17.84
C GLU A 595 -10.15 0.38 16.94
N ILE A 596 -11.29 -0.31 16.77
CA ILE A 596 -12.48 0.26 16.14
C ILE A 596 -12.97 1.47 16.93
N ASP A 597 -13.09 1.34 18.26
CA ASP A 597 -13.56 2.44 19.11
C ASP A 597 -12.64 3.65 19.09
N ARG A 598 -11.35 3.44 18.83
CA ARG A 598 -10.35 4.51 18.75
C ARG A 598 -10.20 5.12 17.36
N ARG A 599 -10.13 4.30 16.32
CA ARG A 599 -9.68 4.71 14.98
C ARG A 599 -10.81 4.94 13.99
N VAL A 600 -12.01 4.39 14.26
CA VAL A 600 -13.16 4.46 13.35
C VAL A 600 -14.15 5.54 13.80
N PRO A 601 -14.67 6.36 12.87
CA PRO A 601 -15.77 7.28 13.17
C PRO A 601 -16.98 6.55 13.76
N GLU A 602 -17.61 7.15 14.77
CA GLU A 602 -18.70 6.51 15.54
C GLU A 602 -19.78 5.86 14.66
N ALA A 603 -20.21 6.55 13.60
CA ALA A 603 -21.23 6.08 12.65
C ALA A 603 -20.88 4.77 11.92
N GLN A 604 -19.60 4.39 11.85
CA GLN A 604 -19.13 3.19 11.16
C GLN A 604 -18.80 2.04 12.12
N ARG A 605 -18.65 2.32 13.43
CA ARG A 605 -18.16 1.35 14.41
C ARG A 605 -19.00 0.08 14.51
N ALA A 606 -20.33 0.21 14.49
CA ALA A 606 -21.22 -0.94 14.60
C ALA A 606 -21.03 -1.93 13.43
N LYS A 607 -20.90 -1.41 12.20
CA LYS A 607 -20.63 -2.21 11.02
C LYS A 607 -19.26 -2.90 11.11
N GLU A 608 -18.23 -2.16 11.51
CA GLU A 608 -16.88 -2.71 11.67
C GLU A 608 -16.80 -3.81 12.74
N LYS A 609 -17.50 -3.64 13.88
CA LYS A 609 -17.57 -4.65 14.94
C LYS A 609 -18.28 -5.91 14.47
N LEU A 610 -19.36 -5.77 13.71
CA LEU A 610 -20.06 -6.92 13.12
C LEU A 610 -19.16 -7.67 12.12
N THR A 611 -18.38 -6.96 11.30
CA THR A 611 -17.38 -7.57 10.41
C THR A 611 -16.32 -8.35 11.21
N ALA A 612 -15.80 -7.75 12.28
CA ALA A 612 -14.81 -8.39 13.15
C ALA A 612 -15.37 -9.66 13.82
N GLU A 613 -16.56 -9.57 14.41
CA GLU A 613 -17.26 -10.70 15.03
C GLU A 613 -17.53 -11.81 14.01
N GLY A 614 -18.02 -11.46 12.82
CA GLY A 614 -18.29 -12.41 11.73
C GLY A 614 -17.05 -13.17 11.29
N GLU A 615 -15.91 -12.50 11.16
CA GLU A 615 -14.64 -13.15 10.81
C GLU A 615 -14.17 -14.10 11.92
N ILE A 616 -14.16 -13.66 13.19
CA ILE A 616 -13.72 -14.50 14.32
C ILE A 616 -14.65 -15.71 14.47
N GLN A 617 -15.96 -15.52 14.36
CA GLN A 617 -16.95 -16.61 14.39
C GLN A 617 -16.75 -17.59 13.24
N ARG A 618 -16.48 -17.10 12.02
CA ARG A 618 -16.17 -17.94 10.85
C ARG A 618 -15.04 -18.92 11.15
N PHE A 619 -13.96 -18.47 11.80
CA PHE A 619 -12.84 -19.35 12.17
C PHE A 619 -13.11 -20.19 13.43
N ALA A 620 -13.96 -19.73 14.34
CA ALA A 620 -14.37 -20.50 15.52
C ALA A 620 -15.27 -21.70 15.16
N MET A 621 -16.03 -21.62 14.06
CA MET A 621 -16.93 -22.69 13.61
C MET A 621 -16.21 -23.96 13.11
N VAL A 622 -14.90 -23.92 12.84
CA VAL A 622 -14.14 -25.11 12.39
C VAL A 622 -13.99 -26.07 13.58
N PRO A 623 -14.13 -27.39 13.41
CA PRO A 623 -13.62 -28.34 14.40
C PRO A 623 -12.11 -28.17 14.63
N GLY A 624 -11.67 -28.10 15.89
CA GLY A 624 -10.25 -27.90 16.24
C GLY A 624 -9.32 -29.04 15.83
N THR A 625 -9.89 -30.19 15.47
CA THR A 625 -9.21 -31.28 14.78
C THR A 625 -10.18 -31.86 13.76
N LEU A 626 -9.75 -31.91 12.50
CA LEU A 626 -10.46 -32.64 11.47
C LEU A 626 -9.65 -33.89 11.15
N LYS A 627 -10.29 -35.04 11.27
CA LYS A 627 -9.69 -36.28 10.78
C LYS A 627 -9.56 -36.16 9.25
N LEU A 628 -8.45 -36.68 8.71
CA LEU A 628 -8.36 -36.91 7.29
C LEU A 628 -9.58 -37.71 6.83
N PRO A 629 -10.12 -37.40 5.63
CA PRO A 629 -11.28 -38.10 5.14
C PRO A 629 -11.05 -39.60 5.14
N GLU A 630 -12.08 -40.37 5.43
CA GLU A 630 -11.99 -41.83 5.51
C GLU A 630 -11.22 -42.44 4.33
N LYS A 631 -11.48 -41.96 3.11
CA LYS A 631 -10.81 -42.37 1.86
C LYS A 631 -9.27 -42.22 1.88
N PHE A 632 -8.74 -41.23 2.59
CA PHE A 632 -7.32 -40.86 2.56
C PHE A 632 -6.61 -41.07 3.90
N ARG A 633 -7.32 -41.57 4.91
CA ARG A 633 -6.83 -41.63 6.29
C ARG A 633 -5.64 -42.57 6.49
N ASP A 634 -5.57 -43.62 5.68
CA ASP A 634 -4.52 -44.65 5.74
C ASP A 634 -3.27 -44.31 4.90
N LEU A 635 -3.27 -43.17 4.22
CA LEU A 635 -2.12 -42.73 3.43
C LEU A 635 -0.98 -42.23 4.33
N PRO A 636 0.29 -42.32 3.87
CA PRO A 636 1.43 -41.84 4.65
C PRO A 636 1.27 -40.39 5.09
N ARG A 637 1.75 -40.08 6.31
CA ARG A 637 1.78 -38.69 6.79
C ARG A 637 2.65 -37.83 5.87
N GLY A 638 2.20 -36.60 5.61
CA GLY A 638 2.90 -35.66 4.71
C GLY A 638 2.74 -35.95 3.22
N THR A 639 1.91 -36.92 2.82
CA THR A 639 1.52 -37.13 1.41
C THR A 639 0.11 -36.67 1.08
N VAL A 640 -0.68 -36.27 2.08
CA VAL A 640 -2.06 -35.82 1.90
C VAL A 640 -2.21 -34.41 2.44
N TYR A 641 -2.79 -33.54 1.62
CA TYR A 641 -3.08 -32.14 1.93
C TYR A 641 -4.59 -31.97 1.87
N ASP A 642 -5.21 -31.63 2.99
CA ASP A 642 -6.66 -31.53 3.15
C ASP A 642 -7.08 -30.06 3.27
N TYR A 643 -8.11 -29.69 2.51
CA TYR A 643 -8.64 -28.34 2.41
C TYR A 643 -10.15 -28.35 2.61
N THR A 644 -10.64 -27.51 3.52
CA THR A 644 -12.07 -27.44 3.85
C THR A 644 -12.73 -26.22 3.22
N ALA A 645 -14.06 -26.18 3.27
CA ALA A 645 -14.86 -25.04 2.83
C ALA A 645 -14.44 -23.68 3.42
N LEU A 646 -13.77 -23.63 4.57
CA LEU A 646 -13.31 -22.38 5.17
C LEU A 646 -12.02 -21.83 4.56
N MET A 647 -11.28 -22.67 3.85
CA MET A 647 -10.02 -22.32 3.19
C MET A 647 -10.25 -21.75 1.78
N THR A 648 -11.51 -21.65 1.32
CA THR A 648 -11.85 -21.11 0.01
C THR A 648 -12.08 -19.60 0.04
N ARG A 649 -11.73 -18.95 -1.06
CA ARG A 649 -12.13 -17.59 -1.40
C ARG A 649 -13.46 -17.66 -2.14
N ASN A 650 -14.54 -17.24 -1.48
CA ASN A 650 -15.89 -17.22 -2.07
C ASN A 650 -16.21 -15.81 -2.57
N TRP A 651 -16.48 -15.68 -3.86
CA TRP A 651 -16.72 -14.38 -4.48
C TRP A 651 -18.06 -13.77 -4.02
N ASN A 652 -18.04 -12.50 -3.59
CA ASN A 652 -19.21 -11.73 -3.11
C ASN A 652 -20.06 -12.45 -2.04
N ASP A 653 -19.48 -13.42 -1.33
CA ASP A 653 -20.20 -14.33 -0.44
C ASP A 653 -21.42 -15.00 -1.09
N VAL A 654 -21.50 -15.11 -2.42
CA VAL A 654 -22.62 -15.79 -3.12
C VAL A 654 -22.70 -17.26 -2.67
N VAL A 655 -21.55 -17.86 -2.38
CA VAL A 655 -21.44 -19.17 -1.75
C VAL A 655 -21.25 -19.01 -0.25
N LYS A 656 -22.14 -19.62 0.55
CA LYS A 656 -22.10 -19.53 2.01
C LYS A 656 -21.44 -20.78 2.59
N VAL A 657 -20.55 -20.60 3.57
CA VAL A 657 -20.11 -21.72 4.40
C VAL A 657 -21.18 -22.01 5.43
N VAL A 658 -21.82 -23.17 5.35
CA VAL A 658 -22.92 -23.57 6.23
C VAL A 658 -22.59 -24.88 6.95
N LYS A 659 -23.25 -25.11 8.09
CA LYS A 659 -23.23 -26.42 8.74
C LYS A 659 -23.99 -27.43 7.88
N ASP A 660 -23.40 -28.58 7.65
CA ASP A 660 -24.02 -29.69 6.92
C ASP A 660 -23.73 -31.00 7.66
N PRO A 661 -24.73 -31.63 8.30
CA PRO A 661 -24.55 -32.90 9.01
C PRO A 661 -24.11 -34.07 8.12
N GLU A 662 -24.33 -34.00 6.80
CA GLU A 662 -23.89 -35.03 5.86
C GLU A 662 -22.41 -34.86 5.45
N ALA A 663 -21.81 -33.70 5.72
CA ALA A 663 -20.40 -33.46 5.49
C ALA A 663 -19.54 -34.08 6.61
N GLU A 664 -18.49 -34.83 6.25
CA GLU A 664 -17.51 -35.38 7.21
C GLU A 664 -16.78 -34.26 7.97
N SER A 665 -16.65 -33.07 7.38
CA SER A 665 -16.09 -31.89 8.08
C SER A 665 -17.10 -31.18 9.00
N GLY A 666 -18.39 -31.50 8.89
CA GLY A 666 -19.50 -30.80 9.53
C GLY A 666 -19.90 -29.48 8.87
N ILE A 667 -19.19 -29.04 7.84
CA ILE A 667 -19.43 -27.79 7.09
C ILE A 667 -19.27 -27.99 5.59
N THR A 668 -19.86 -27.10 4.79
CA THR A 668 -19.75 -27.12 3.33
C THR A 668 -19.88 -25.73 2.73
N ASN A 669 -19.29 -25.51 1.54
CA ASN A 669 -19.62 -24.37 0.70
C ASN A 669 -20.93 -24.65 -0.03
N ARG A 670 -22.03 -24.03 0.37
CA ARG A 670 -23.34 -24.16 -0.27
C ARG A 670 -23.58 -23.00 -1.23
N LEU A 671 -23.73 -23.32 -2.51
CA LEU A 671 -24.31 -22.44 -3.52
C LEU A 671 -25.80 -22.78 -3.62
N ASP A 672 -26.66 -21.92 -3.05
CA ASP A 672 -28.12 -22.05 -3.17
C ASP A 672 -28.60 -21.33 -4.43
N LEU A 673 -28.97 -22.09 -5.46
CA LEU A 673 -29.33 -21.54 -6.77
C LEU A 673 -30.69 -20.82 -6.77
N THR A 674 -31.41 -20.86 -5.64
CA THR A 674 -32.67 -20.15 -5.43
C THR A 674 -32.49 -18.81 -4.70
N ALA A 675 -31.29 -18.53 -4.19
CA ALA A 675 -31.01 -17.30 -3.46
C ALA A 675 -30.98 -16.07 -4.39
N GLU A 676 -31.48 -14.94 -3.90
CA GLU A 676 -31.59 -13.69 -4.67
C GLU A 676 -30.24 -13.13 -5.14
N ASP A 677 -29.15 -13.46 -4.45
CA ASP A 677 -27.79 -13.04 -4.78
C ASP A 677 -27.10 -13.92 -5.84
N VAL A 678 -27.72 -15.03 -6.27
CA VAL A 678 -27.22 -15.85 -7.37
C VAL A 678 -27.68 -15.29 -8.71
N THR A 679 -26.74 -14.68 -9.44
CA THR A 679 -26.98 -14.22 -10.82
C THR A 679 -26.81 -15.34 -11.84
N ASN A 680 -27.68 -15.37 -12.85
CA ASN A 680 -27.71 -16.37 -13.91
C ASN A 680 -27.75 -17.83 -13.39
N PRO A 681 -28.69 -18.18 -12.47
CA PRO A 681 -28.76 -19.52 -11.89
C PRO A 681 -28.87 -20.61 -12.96
N GLU A 682 -29.48 -20.33 -14.11
CA GLU A 682 -29.60 -21.23 -15.26
C GLU A 682 -28.27 -21.68 -15.89
N LYS A 683 -27.15 -21.02 -15.57
CA LYS A 683 -25.81 -21.41 -16.05
C LYS A 683 -25.11 -22.44 -15.14
N TYR A 684 -25.64 -22.70 -13.94
CA TYR A 684 -25.13 -23.74 -13.04
C TYR A 684 -25.81 -25.08 -13.38
N VAL A 685 -25.28 -25.73 -14.40
CA VAL A 685 -25.78 -26.99 -14.98
C VAL A 685 -24.67 -28.02 -15.12
N LEU A 686 -25.05 -29.28 -15.33
CA LEU A 686 -24.13 -30.34 -15.73
C LEU A 686 -23.92 -30.33 -17.25
N PRO A 687 -22.70 -30.61 -17.77
CA PRO A 687 -21.48 -30.91 -17.01
C PRO A 687 -20.93 -29.70 -16.24
N MET A 688 -20.67 -29.88 -14.94
CA MET A 688 -20.20 -28.80 -14.07
C MET A 688 -18.68 -28.65 -14.21
N PRO A 689 -18.16 -27.51 -14.70
CA PRO A 689 -16.73 -27.31 -14.83
C PRO A 689 -16.08 -27.02 -13.47
N TRP A 690 -14.88 -27.56 -13.28
CA TRP A 690 -13.93 -27.18 -12.23
C TRP A 690 -12.53 -27.49 -12.75
N GLY A 691 -11.52 -26.80 -12.21
CA GLY A 691 -10.17 -26.88 -12.78
C GLY A 691 -9.09 -26.28 -11.89
N LEU A 692 -7.85 -26.39 -12.37
CA LEU A 692 -6.64 -25.82 -11.80
C LEU A 692 -6.12 -24.72 -12.74
N TYR A 693 -5.85 -23.55 -12.18
CA TYR A 693 -5.40 -22.37 -12.93
C TYR A 693 -4.14 -21.76 -12.30
N GLY A 694 -3.18 -21.39 -13.14
CA GLY A 694 -1.97 -20.68 -12.76
C GLY A 694 -2.09 -19.16 -12.93
N THR A 695 -1.94 -18.41 -11.85
CA THR A 695 -2.04 -16.93 -11.89
C THR A 695 -0.82 -16.24 -12.49
N VAL A 696 0.36 -16.82 -12.30
CA VAL A 696 1.64 -16.22 -12.72
C VAL A 696 1.79 -16.27 -14.24
N ASP A 697 1.50 -17.43 -14.82
CA ASP A 697 1.60 -17.70 -16.26
C ASP A 697 0.26 -17.58 -16.99
N LYS A 698 -0.83 -17.33 -16.26
CA LYS A 698 -2.19 -17.16 -16.77
C LYS A 698 -2.66 -18.34 -17.62
N LYS A 699 -2.40 -19.57 -17.16
CA LYS A 699 -2.73 -20.80 -17.90
C LYS A 699 -3.71 -21.71 -17.17
N PHE A 700 -4.55 -22.38 -17.95
CA PHE A 700 -5.33 -23.53 -17.47
C PHE A 700 -4.43 -24.76 -17.42
N VAL A 701 -4.26 -25.33 -16.23
CA VAL A 701 -3.38 -26.47 -15.99
C VAL A 701 -4.12 -27.79 -16.23
N GLY A 702 -5.38 -27.85 -15.83
CA GLY A 702 -6.24 -29.01 -16.02
C GLY A 702 -7.65 -28.80 -15.49
N GLY A 703 -8.56 -29.70 -15.86
CA GLY A 703 -9.95 -29.68 -15.40
C GLY A 703 -10.69 -30.93 -15.86
N ALA A 704 -11.70 -31.34 -15.10
CA ALA A 704 -12.51 -32.51 -15.40
C ALA A 704 -13.98 -32.22 -15.09
N PRO A 705 -14.79 -31.80 -16.08
CA PRO A 705 -16.18 -31.45 -15.81
C PRO A 705 -16.95 -32.67 -15.29
N ILE A 706 -17.76 -32.47 -14.25
CA ILE A 706 -18.58 -33.52 -13.63
C ILE A 706 -19.87 -33.64 -14.43
N LYS A 707 -20.16 -34.81 -14.99
CA LYS A 707 -21.36 -35.08 -15.78
C LYS A 707 -22.46 -35.70 -14.93
N ALA A 708 -23.66 -35.80 -15.50
CA ALA A 708 -24.79 -36.45 -14.85
C ALA A 708 -24.52 -37.94 -14.58
N GLU A 709 -23.84 -38.64 -15.50
CA GLU A 709 -23.48 -40.04 -15.30
C GLU A 709 -22.41 -40.28 -14.22
N ASP A 710 -21.68 -39.23 -13.78
CA ASP A 710 -20.64 -39.33 -12.76
C ASP A 710 -21.22 -39.24 -11.33
N ILE A 711 -22.52 -38.95 -11.18
CA ILE A 711 -23.20 -38.81 -9.89
C ILE A 711 -23.94 -40.12 -9.59
N PRO A 712 -23.41 -40.99 -8.72
CA PRO A 712 -23.95 -42.35 -8.56
C PRO A 712 -25.23 -42.42 -7.73
N GLU A 713 -25.37 -41.54 -6.74
CA GLU A 713 -26.50 -41.48 -5.81
C GLU A 713 -26.56 -40.12 -5.10
N ALA A 714 -27.61 -39.88 -4.31
CA ALA A 714 -27.72 -38.67 -3.50
C ALA A 714 -26.62 -38.59 -2.43
N GLY A 715 -26.16 -37.38 -2.11
CA GLY A 715 -25.15 -37.14 -1.06
C GLY A 715 -23.77 -36.75 -1.59
N TYR A 716 -22.77 -36.79 -0.70
CA TYR A 716 -21.40 -36.37 -0.99
C TYR A 716 -20.55 -37.47 -1.62
N HIS A 717 -19.98 -37.17 -2.79
CA HIS A 717 -19.10 -38.08 -3.53
C HIS A 717 -17.73 -37.47 -3.80
N TRP A 718 -16.71 -38.31 -3.94
CA TRP A 718 -15.34 -37.89 -4.28
C TRP A 718 -15.11 -37.93 -5.79
N TYR A 719 -14.80 -36.78 -6.38
CA TYR A 719 -14.49 -36.61 -7.79
C TYR A 719 -12.98 -36.39 -7.97
N LYS A 720 -12.35 -37.18 -8.85
CA LYS A 720 -10.93 -36.99 -9.23
C LYS A 720 -10.86 -36.05 -10.41
N MET A 721 -10.10 -34.97 -10.29
CA MET A 721 -9.83 -34.09 -11.44
C MET A 721 -8.76 -34.68 -12.37
N GLY A 722 -7.71 -35.24 -11.76
CA GLY A 722 -6.52 -35.69 -12.48
C GLY A 722 -5.30 -35.59 -11.59
N THR A 723 -4.12 -35.62 -12.23
CA THR A 723 -2.83 -35.56 -11.57
C THR A 723 -2.00 -34.49 -12.25
N PHE A 724 -1.55 -33.50 -11.47
CA PHE A 724 -0.93 -32.28 -11.99
C PHE A 724 0.27 -31.88 -11.12
N PRO A 725 1.32 -31.26 -11.70
CA PRO A 725 2.26 -30.50 -10.90
C PRO A 725 1.54 -29.28 -10.32
N VAL A 726 1.94 -28.86 -9.13
CA VAL A 726 1.43 -27.63 -8.50
C VAL A 726 2.59 -26.66 -8.36
N GLU A 727 2.48 -25.48 -8.98
CA GLU A 727 3.50 -24.43 -8.94
C GLU A 727 3.00 -23.22 -8.12
N PRO A 728 3.91 -22.30 -7.71
CA PRO A 728 3.52 -21.04 -7.10
C PRO A 728 2.50 -20.29 -7.97
N GLY A 729 1.39 -19.86 -7.37
CA GLY A 729 0.31 -19.16 -8.09
C GLY A 729 -0.88 -20.00 -8.48
N TYR A 730 -0.86 -21.30 -8.18
CA TYR A 730 -1.92 -22.21 -8.61
C TYR A 730 -3.09 -22.25 -7.62
N TYR A 731 -4.31 -22.18 -8.14
CA TYR A 731 -5.55 -22.36 -7.38
C TYR A 731 -6.56 -23.21 -8.15
N LEU A 732 -7.42 -23.89 -7.40
CA LEU A 732 -8.58 -24.60 -7.93
C LEU A 732 -9.77 -23.66 -8.04
N TYR A 733 -10.53 -23.74 -9.13
CA TYR A 733 -11.79 -23.02 -9.30
C TYR A 733 -12.95 -24.00 -9.48
N PHE A 734 -14.12 -23.61 -8.99
CA PHE A 734 -15.38 -24.32 -9.24
C PHE A 734 -16.33 -23.42 -10.03
N PHE A 735 -17.08 -24.05 -10.94
CA PHE A 735 -18.05 -23.44 -11.85
C PHE A 735 -17.45 -22.57 -12.95
N TRP A 736 -18.28 -22.22 -13.95
CA TRP A 736 -17.91 -21.32 -15.04
C TRP A 736 -17.60 -19.89 -14.55
N SER A 737 -18.14 -19.53 -13.40
CA SER A 737 -18.04 -18.22 -12.76
C SER A 737 -16.91 -18.11 -11.74
N TRP A 738 -16.27 -19.24 -11.38
CA TRP A 738 -15.10 -19.30 -10.49
C TRP A 738 -15.38 -18.66 -9.12
N ILE A 739 -16.64 -18.75 -8.67
CA ILE A 739 -17.10 -18.12 -7.43
C ILE A 739 -16.62 -18.83 -6.17
N ILE A 740 -16.11 -20.06 -6.29
CA ILE A 740 -15.31 -20.73 -5.26
C ILE A 740 -13.91 -20.91 -5.81
N GLN A 741 -12.92 -20.36 -5.12
CA GLN A 741 -11.50 -20.53 -5.45
C GLN A 741 -10.75 -21.06 -4.23
N LEU A 742 -9.78 -21.94 -4.45
CA LEU A 742 -8.97 -22.53 -3.38
C LEU A 742 -7.50 -22.51 -3.79
N ASP A 743 -6.69 -21.72 -3.10
CA ASP A 743 -5.26 -21.69 -3.35
C ASP A 743 -4.63 -23.00 -2.84
N VAL A 744 -3.87 -23.68 -3.70
CA VAL A 744 -3.30 -25.02 -3.42
C VAL A 744 -1.78 -25.04 -3.55
N ASP A 745 -1.16 -23.92 -3.91
CA ASP A 745 0.28 -23.81 -4.11
C ASP A 745 1.11 -23.89 -2.82
N ASN A 746 0.46 -23.94 -1.66
CA ASN A 746 1.11 -24.25 -0.37
C ASN A 746 1.69 -25.67 -0.30
N VAL A 747 1.35 -26.57 -1.24
CA VAL A 747 1.97 -27.91 -1.34
C VAL A 747 3.30 -27.90 -2.11
N TYR A 748 3.60 -26.80 -2.80
CA TYR A 748 4.80 -26.69 -3.63
C TYR A 748 6.06 -26.79 -2.78
N ASP A 749 6.98 -27.65 -3.22
CA ASP A 749 8.30 -27.80 -2.62
C ASP A 749 9.33 -27.38 -3.68
N PRO A 750 10.08 -26.27 -3.48
CA PRO A 750 11.09 -25.83 -4.44
C PRO A 750 12.24 -26.84 -4.59
N ALA A 751 12.41 -27.78 -3.65
CA ALA A 751 13.37 -28.88 -3.79
C ALA A 751 12.83 -30.03 -4.68
N LYS A 752 11.52 -30.05 -4.96
CA LYS A 752 10.83 -31.06 -5.77
C LYS A 752 9.80 -30.41 -6.70
N PRO A 753 10.23 -29.55 -7.65
CA PRO A 753 9.33 -28.76 -8.48
C PRO A 753 8.41 -29.60 -9.37
N ASP A 754 8.83 -30.82 -9.73
CA ASP A 754 8.08 -31.73 -10.60
C ASP A 754 7.10 -32.64 -9.83
N GLN A 755 6.97 -32.46 -8.50
CA GLN A 755 6.08 -33.27 -7.67
C GLN A 755 4.63 -33.16 -8.16
N GLN A 756 4.07 -34.31 -8.53
CA GLN A 756 2.70 -34.43 -9.00
C GLN A 756 1.74 -34.65 -7.83
N PHE A 757 0.53 -34.11 -7.95
CA PHE A 757 -0.55 -34.26 -6.97
C PHE A 757 -1.82 -34.74 -7.64
N GLU A 758 -2.42 -35.80 -7.10
CA GLU A 758 -3.79 -36.16 -7.43
C GLU A 758 -4.75 -35.19 -6.76
N CYS A 759 -5.58 -34.51 -7.55
CA CYS A 759 -6.53 -33.53 -7.05
C CYS A 759 -7.93 -34.12 -6.97
N TRP A 760 -8.52 -34.08 -5.77
CA TRP A 760 -9.83 -34.63 -5.46
C TRP A 760 -10.73 -33.57 -4.83
N ALA A 761 -12.03 -33.59 -5.12
CA ALA A 761 -13.03 -32.77 -4.44
C ALA A 761 -14.22 -33.61 -3.99
N ARG A 762 -14.78 -33.28 -2.82
CA ARG A 762 -15.98 -33.91 -2.27
C ARG A 762 -17.17 -32.99 -2.46
N ILE A 763 -18.13 -33.40 -3.30
CA ILE A 763 -19.21 -32.53 -3.78
C ILE A 763 -20.56 -33.26 -3.64
N LYS A 764 -21.60 -32.51 -3.31
CA LYS A 764 -23.00 -32.95 -3.26
C LYS A 764 -23.85 -32.04 -4.15
N PHE A 765 -24.78 -32.62 -4.89
CA PHE A 765 -25.76 -31.93 -5.71
C PHE A 765 -27.16 -32.19 -5.13
N GLU A 766 -27.97 -31.14 -4.99
CA GLU A 766 -29.31 -31.20 -4.38
C GLU A 766 -30.34 -30.47 -5.24
N GLY A 767 -31.58 -30.94 -5.19
CA GLY A 767 -32.71 -30.31 -5.88
C GLY A 767 -32.98 -30.86 -7.28
N PRO A 768 -34.21 -30.61 -7.80
CA PRO A 768 -34.76 -31.26 -8.99
C PRO A 768 -33.95 -31.05 -10.27
N ARG A 769 -33.02 -30.09 -10.30
CA ARG A 769 -32.10 -29.88 -11.42
C ARG A 769 -31.06 -30.99 -11.59
N PHE A 770 -30.76 -31.76 -10.55
CA PHE A 770 -29.66 -32.74 -10.56
C PHE A 770 -30.17 -34.19 -10.41
N PRO A 771 -29.38 -35.19 -10.88
CA PRO A 771 -29.70 -36.59 -10.65
C PRO A 771 -29.85 -36.93 -9.16
N HIS A 772 -30.72 -37.90 -8.85
CA HIS A 772 -30.94 -38.42 -7.50
C HIS A 772 -31.49 -37.41 -6.46
N ALA A 773 -32.08 -36.30 -6.92
CA ALA A 773 -32.72 -35.31 -6.06
C ALA A 773 -33.75 -35.93 -5.09
N LYS A 774 -33.69 -35.55 -3.81
CA LYS A 774 -34.70 -35.97 -2.83
C LYS A 774 -35.92 -35.04 -2.90
N PRO A 775 -37.14 -35.54 -2.65
CA PRO A 775 -38.34 -34.70 -2.62
C PRO A 775 -38.20 -33.54 -1.61
N GLY A 776 -38.45 -32.32 -2.07
CA GLY A 776 -38.43 -31.11 -1.23
C GLY A 776 -37.06 -30.43 -1.10
N GLU A 777 -36.00 -30.94 -1.73
CA GLU A 777 -34.71 -30.25 -1.79
C GLU A 777 -34.78 -29.00 -2.69
N THR A 778 -34.06 -27.95 -2.28
CA THR A 778 -33.82 -26.78 -3.13
C THR A 778 -32.60 -27.00 -4.02
N ASP A 779 -32.61 -26.41 -5.21
CA ASP A 779 -31.49 -26.49 -6.16
C ASP A 779 -30.22 -25.92 -5.52
N ALA A 780 -29.26 -26.78 -5.20
CA ALA A 780 -28.00 -26.37 -4.58
C ALA A 780 -26.83 -27.25 -5.01
N ILE A 781 -25.63 -26.66 -4.98
CA ILE A 781 -24.37 -27.39 -5.16
C ILE A 781 -23.50 -27.13 -3.93
N CYS A 782 -23.04 -28.20 -3.30
CA CYS A 782 -22.27 -28.16 -2.06
C CYS A 782 -20.86 -28.70 -2.29
N VAL A 783 -19.83 -27.87 -2.07
CA VAL A 783 -18.42 -28.26 -2.15
C VAL A 783 -17.85 -28.35 -0.73
N GLU A 784 -17.67 -29.56 -0.23
CA GLU A 784 -17.27 -29.76 1.16
C GLU A 784 -15.76 -29.60 1.36
N ARG A 785 -15.00 -30.34 0.56
CA ARG A 785 -13.59 -30.63 0.85
C ARG A 785 -12.81 -30.86 -0.43
N VAL A 786 -11.54 -30.48 -0.42
CA VAL A 786 -10.59 -30.76 -1.49
C VAL A 786 -9.40 -31.48 -0.87
N VAL A 787 -8.88 -32.50 -1.55
CA VAL A 787 -7.69 -33.22 -1.11
C VAL A 787 -6.69 -33.33 -2.24
N LEU A 788 -5.44 -32.95 -1.95
CA LEU A 788 -4.29 -33.18 -2.81
C LEU A 788 -3.45 -34.32 -2.24
N VAL A 789 -3.19 -35.34 -3.05
CA VAL A 789 -2.35 -36.49 -2.65
C VAL A 789 -1.10 -36.50 -3.50
N LYS A 790 0.09 -36.53 -2.89
CA LYS A 790 1.35 -36.72 -3.63
C LYS A 790 1.27 -38.01 -4.43
N ALA A 791 1.36 -37.89 -5.75
CA ALA A 791 1.53 -39.04 -6.61
C ALA A 791 2.93 -39.64 -6.37
N ARG A 792 3.01 -40.97 -6.45
CA ARG A 792 4.24 -41.72 -6.22
C ARG A 792 5.23 -41.61 -7.36
#